data_AF-A0A1V1P9N6-F1
#
_entry.id   AF-A0A1V1P9N6-F1
#
_cell.length_a   1.000
_cell.length_b   1.000
_cell.length_c   1.000
_cell.angle_alpha   90.00
_cell.angle_beta   90.00
_cell.angle_gamma   90.00
#
_symmetry.space_group_name_H-M   'P 1'
#
loop_
_entity.id
_entity.type
_entity.pdbx_description
1 polymer ?
#
loop_
_entity_poly.entity_id
_entity_poly.type
_entity_poly.pdbx_seq_one_letter_code
_entity_poly.pdbx_strand_id
1 'polypeptide(L)'
;MQTHFEQVYERAVETMDNARIIFDHANNIKNRIRQVANEEQEFTNQVIDQDREYRNQLIEIFGTPYEGTIGAGKVYPDGYKGPDYYYYCYIDVNEVSAETIPPPSEDMTAYFEPMNMLYVPGDDGSSHDTLPSMFTHFFDSDLEGSAYVDTDFSGVLEITFPVGTKKYSFQAPPEWGQRRSPGEIQLALIELIKAESDLQIALAEYAGLMGAIYYTLRVLQGSTDFNASQLEINNDWSGEVESFNMKMLALRTGADLADIAADALDDAADATAEALPTNVGMSNDATSGARAAIKTAAGIASKGIRVGTFASRVYADELESEKEVAALSMEESLIKAGFKYEVQQQLKEIEALLGDEAKTRINIFQKREHMRQVSEKYRATLSKGLRLLEERKVYNARVAAKTQGNRYMDMAFRLSRNDALSKYRNAFDLAARYVYLAAKAYDYETNLSDMDPASPKPLLTDIVKQRRLGQYLNGGYVVGQGGLGDILESLKVNFETLKGQMGLDSPQTETGRFSLRTELFRVKIDADDLWREELKKKRVDNLWAIPEFRKFCRPFTSEDEGAQPGIVIDFSSNITFGLNFFGWPLSGGDHAYDPTNFATKVRSIGVWLEGYDNSLLSETPRVYLIPTGMDVMLVSDSVDLDSREWHVVDQRLPVPLPVRNANMNNPDWIPALDSVDGPMMKIKKFSSFRAYHDSGYFNADQMSFESRLVGRSVWNTRWMLIIPGGTFHFDMDYGLDTFIDNVTDIKLFFQTYAISGN
;
A
#
# COMPACT_ATOMS: atom_id res chain seq x y z
N MET A 1 -18.60 -52.12 2.02
CA MET A 1 -18.26 -51.50 3.32
C MET A 1 -16.93 -50.81 3.13
N GLN A 2 -16.80 -49.54 3.51
CA GLN A 2 -15.51 -48.84 3.44
C GLN A 2 -14.61 -49.27 4.62
N THR A 3 -13.32 -49.47 4.36
CA THR A 3 -12.32 -49.79 5.40
C THR A 3 -12.01 -48.56 6.25
N HIS A 4 -11.33 -48.73 7.39
CA HIS A 4 -10.94 -47.58 8.21
C HIS A 4 -9.90 -46.70 7.51
N PHE A 5 -9.02 -47.31 6.69
CA PHE A 5 -8.11 -46.56 5.83
C PHE A 5 -8.86 -45.62 4.88
N GLU A 6 -9.86 -46.13 4.14
CA GLU A 6 -10.63 -45.34 3.17
C GLU A 6 -11.32 -44.15 3.84
N GLN A 7 -11.94 -44.37 5.01
CA GLN A 7 -12.61 -43.31 5.78
C GLN A 7 -11.65 -42.21 6.27
N VAL A 8 -10.42 -42.57 6.68
CA VAL A 8 -9.42 -41.60 7.14
C VAL A 8 -8.73 -40.92 5.95
N TYR A 9 -8.54 -41.64 4.85
CA TYR A 9 -8.01 -41.11 3.58
C TYR A 9 -8.89 -39.97 3.06
N GLU A 10 -10.21 -40.15 2.99
CA GLU A 10 -11.15 -39.10 2.53
C GLU A 10 -10.99 -37.81 3.35
N ARG A 11 -10.90 -37.91 4.68
CA ARG A 11 -10.67 -36.76 5.56
C ARG A 11 -9.30 -36.12 5.37
N ALA A 12 -8.28 -36.92 5.07
CA ALA A 12 -6.95 -36.42 4.75
C ALA A 12 -6.96 -35.60 3.46
N VAL A 13 -7.68 -36.06 2.43
CA VAL A 13 -7.87 -35.32 1.17
C VAL A 13 -8.58 -33.99 1.43
N GLU A 14 -9.68 -33.98 2.18
CA GLU A 14 -10.40 -32.73 2.53
C GLU A 14 -9.50 -31.72 3.25
N THR A 15 -8.67 -32.20 4.18
CA THR A 15 -7.74 -31.33 4.91
C THR A 15 -6.63 -30.80 4.00
N MET A 16 -6.13 -31.64 3.08
CA MET A 16 -5.14 -31.25 2.08
C MET A 16 -5.68 -30.19 1.12
N ASP A 17 -6.94 -30.30 0.71
CA ASP A 17 -7.62 -29.30 -0.13
C ASP A 17 -7.80 -27.96 0.61
N ASN A 18 -8.19 -28.00 1.89
CA ASN A 18 -8.23 -26.80 2.72
C ASN A 18 -6.87 -26.09 2.79
N ALA A 19 -5.79 -26.84 3.00
CA ALA A 19 -4.44 -26.29 3.02
C ALA A 19 -4.04 -25.71 1.65
N ARG A 20 -4.45 -26.35 0.54
CA ARG A 20 -4.21 -25.88 -0.83
C ARG A 20 -4.92 -24.55 -1.11
N ILE A 21 -6.18 -24.41 -0.73
CA ILE A 21 -6.94 -23.15 -0.88
C ILE A 21 -6.22 -21.99 -0.18
N ILE A 22 -5.71 -22.22 1.03
CA ILE A 22 -4.96 -21.21 1.79
C ILE A 22 -3.62 -20.88 1.11
N PHE A 23 -2.93 -21.90 0.58
CA PHE A 23 -1.71 -21.72 -0.18
C PHE A 23 -1.93 -20.87 -1.45
N ASP A 24 -2.99 -21.14 -2.20
CA ASP A 24 -3.34 -20.43 -3.43
C ASP A 24 -3.64 -18.94 -3.14
N HIS A 25 -4.30 -18.65 -2.02
CA HIS A 25 -4.51 -17.28 -1.57
C HIS A 25 -3.21 -16.56 -1.19
N ALA A 26 -2.31 -17.23 -0.46
CA ALA A 26 -0.99 -16.68 -0.15
C ALA A 26 -0.19 -16.37 -1.43
N ASN A 27 -0.28 -17.23 -2.45
CA ASN A 27 0.34 -17.01 -3.76
C ASN A 27 -0.30 -15.83 -4.51
N ASN A 28 -1.62 -15.67 -4.45
CA ASN A 28 -2.30 -14.52 -5.05
C ASN A 28 -1.83 -13.19 -4.43
N ILE A 29 -1.66 -13.13 -3.11
CA ILE A 29 -1.11 -11.94 -2.44
C ILE A 29 0.33 -11.70 -2.90
N LYS A 30 1.16 -12.75 -2.99
CA LYS A 30 2.53 -12.64 -3.50
C LYS A 30 2.58 -12.10 -4.94
N ASN A 31 1.65 -12.51 -5.80
CA ASN A 31 1.55 -12.00 -7.16
C ASN A 31 1.14 -10.53 -7.19
N ARG A 32 0.23 -10.09 -6.30
CA ARG A 32 -0.11 -8.66 -6.14
C ARG A 32 1.07 -7.81 -5.71
N ILE A 33 1.90 -8.29 -4.78
CA ILE A 33 3.15 -7.60 -4.39
C ILE A 33 4.07 -7.39 -5.61
N ARG A 34 4.18 -8.40 -6.47
CA ARG A 34 4.98 -8.27 -7.70
C ARG A 34 4.39 -7.27 -8.69
N GLN A 35 3.06 -7.21 -8.81
CA GLN A 35 2.38 -6.22 -9.65
C GLN A 35 2.65 -4.80 -9.14
N VAL A 36 2.49 -4.55 -7.84
CA VAL A 36 2.78 -3.24 -7.22
C VAL A 36 4.24 -2.85 -7.42
N ALA A 37 5.19 -3.78 -7.25
CA ALA A 37 6.61 -3.50 -7.47
C ALA A 37 6.92 -3.12 -8.93
N ASN A 38 6.28 -3.76 -9.90
CA ASN A 38 6.44 -3.41 -11.31
C ASN A 38 5.84 -2.03 -11.62
N GLU A 39 4.66 -1.73 -11.07
CA GLU A 39 3.99 -0.43 -11.23
C GLU A 39 4.79 0.72 -10.58
N GLU A 40 5.45 0.47 -9.44
CA GLU A 40 6.30 1.46 -8.76
C GLU A 40 7.54 1.82 -9.60
N GLN A 41 8.15 0.84 -10.27
CA GLN A 41 9.30 1.08 -11.15
C GLN A 41 8.91 1.93 -12.36
N GLU A 42 7.77 1.62 -12.99
CA GLU A 42 7.26 2.40 -14.13
C GLU A 42 6.91 3.83 -13.70
N PHE A 43 6.25 3.98 -12.56
CA PHE A 43 5.93 5.29 -11.99
C PHE A 43 7.19 6.12 -11.70
N THR A 44 8.24 5.51 -11.14
CA THR A 44 9.52 6.19 -10.87
C THR A 44 10.16 6.74 -12.14
N ASN A 45 10.16 5.96 -13.22
CA ASN A 45 10.71 6.41 -14.51
C ASN A 45 9.90 7.61 -15.07
N GLN A 46 8.57 7.54 -15.03
CA GLN A 46 7.70 8.65 -15.46
C GLN A 46 7.93 9.94 -14.64
N VAL A 47 8.19 9.80 -13.34
CA VAL A 47 8.51 10.94 -12.46
C VAL A 47 9.81 11.62 -12.86
N ILE A 48 10.87 10.83 -13.08
CA ILE A 48 12.17 11.34 -13.48
C ILE A 48 12.07 12.08 -14.82
N ASP A 49 11.36 11.50 -15.79
CA ASP A 49 11.20 12.10 -17.11
C ASP A 49 10.41 13.41 -17.05
N GLN A 50 9.30 13.44 -16.29
CA GLN A 50 8.48 14.66 -16.14
C GLN A 50 9.22 15.77 -15.39
N ASP A 51 9.97 15.45 -14.33
CA ASP A 51 10.71 16.46 -13.57
C ASP A 51 11.88 17.05 -14.37
N ARG A 52 12.54 16.22 -15.20
CA ARG A 52 13.53 16.72 -16.18
C ARG A 52 12.90 17.65 -17.22
N GLU A 53 11.69 17.36 -17.68
CA GLU A 53 10.96 18.24 -18.60
C GLU A 53 10.67 19.60 -17.95
N TYR A 54 10.19 19.63 -16.71
CA TYR A 54 9.98 20.88 -15.97
C TYR A 54 11.27 21.69 -15.82
N ARG A 55 12.38 21.04 -15.44
CA ARG A 55 13.70 21.67 -15.37
C ARG A 55 14.10 22.31 -16.70
N ASN A 56 13.95 21.57 -17.80
CA ASN A 56 14.34 22.06 -19.13
C ASN A 56 13.48 23.27 -19.56
N GLN A 57 12.17 23.21 -19.35
CA GLN A 57 11.26 24.33 -19.65
C GLN A 57 11.55 25.57 -18.78
N LEU A 58 11.93 25.37 -17.50
CA LEU A 58 12.37 26.47 -16.64
C LEU A 58 13.69 27.08 -17.11
N ILE A 59 14.63 26.27 -17.64
CA ILE A 59 15.88 26.76 -18.23
C ILE A 59 15.59 27.59 -19.50
N GLU A 60 14.62 27.19 -20.32
CA GLU A 60 14.20 28.00 -21.48
C GLU A 60 13.70 29.39 -21.06
N ILE A 61 12.99 29.48 -19.93
CA ILE A 61 12.42 30.75 -19.44
C ILE A 61 13.47 31.60 -18.70
N PHE A 62 14.12 31.03 -17.69
CA PHE A 62 15.02 31.75 -16.78
C PHE A 62 16.49 31.73 -17.21
N GLY A 63 16.87 30.87 -18.14
CA GLY A 63 18.25 30.64 -18.54
C GLY A 63 19.02 29.78 -17.53
N THR A 64 20.25 29.42 -17.88
CA THR A 64 21.20 28.81 -16.94
C THR A 64 21.88 29.87 -16.10
N PRO A 65 22.29 29.59 -14.85
CA PRO A 65 23.12 30.50 -14.08
C PRO A 65 24.43 30.88 -14.78
N TYR A 66 25.04 31.95 -14.31
CA TYR A 66 26.39 32.35 -14.70
C TYR A 66 27.43 31.33 -14.20
N GLU A 67 28.41 30.97 -15.03
CA GLU A 67 29.42 29.98 -14.67
C GLU A 67 30.20 30.38 -13.39
N GLY A 68 30.51 31.67 -13.21
CA GLY A 68 31.19 32.18 -12.01
C GLY A 68 30.34 32.18 -10.73
N THR A 69 29.05 31.86 -10.83
CA THR A 69 28.10 31.75 -9.69
C THR A 69 27.86 30.31 -9.24
N ILE A 70 28.53 29.33 -9.86
CA ILE A 70 28.44 27.90 -9.54
C ILE A 70 29.75 27.47 -8.85
N GLY A 71 29.67 26.82 -7.69
CA GLY A 71 30.82 26.26 -6.98
C GLY A 71 30.80 26.43 -5.47
N ALA A 72 31.86 25.98 -4.79
CA ALA A 72 31.96 26.07 -3.32
C ALA A 72 31.96 27.54 -2.84
N GLY A 73 31.06 27.86 -1.91
CA GLY A 73 30.89 29.23 -1.38
C GLY A 73 30.20 30.21 -2.35
N LYS A 74 29.60 29.70 -3.44
CA LYS A 74 28.76 30.46 -4.37
C LYS A 74 27.28 30.11 -4.16
N VAL A 75 26.38 30.87 -4.81
CA VAL A 75 24.93 30.68 -4.69
C VAL A 75 24.50 29.30 -5.19
N TYR A 76 25.02 28.86 -6.34
CA TYR A 76 24.72 27.55 -6.89
C TYR A 76 25.81 26.55 -6.52
N PRO A 77 25.44 25.34 -6.04
CA PRO A 77 26.43 24.33 -5.66
C PRO A 77 27.19 23.78 -6.86
N ASP A 78 28.38 23.22 -6.60
CA ASP A 78 29.21 22.64 -7.66
C ASP A 78 28.45 21.55 -8.45
N GLY A 79 28.51 21.59 -9.78
CA GLY A 79 27.79 20.65 -10.65
C GLY A 79 26.29 20.91 -10.82
N TYR A 80 25.76 22.06 -10.40
CA TYR A 80 24.36 22.48 -10.64
C TYR A 80 24.02 22.57 -12.13
N LYS A 81 22.85 22.03 -12.52
CA LYS A 81 22.37 21.96 -13.92
C LYS A 81 20.96 22.53 -14.12
N GLY A 82 20.36 23.12 -13.09
CA GLY A 82 19.03 23.70 -13.14
C GLY A 82 18.98 25.11 -13.75
N PRO A 83 17.79 25.72 -13.76
CA PRO A 83 17.59 27.11 -14.17
C PRO A 83 18.17 28.12 -13.17
N ASP A 84 18.32 29.37 -13.58
CA ASP A 84 18.69 30.46 -12.69
C ASP A 84 17.47 30.99 -11.93
N TYR A 85 17.29 30.57 -10.68
CA TYR A 85 16.20 31.04 -9.82
C TYR A 85 16.43 32.43 -9.21
N TYR A 86 17.70 32.83 -9.03
CA TYR A 86 18.04 33.98 -8.20
C TYR A 86 18.63 35.15 -8.98
N TYR A 87 19.49 34.90 -9.96
CA TYR A 87 20.18 35.93 -10.74
C TYR A 87 19.56 36.15 -12.13
N TYR A 88 18.36 35.63 -12.40
CA TYR A 88 17.71 35.73 -13.71
C TYR A 88 17.50 37.16 -14.21
N CYS A 89 17.46 38.14 -13.30
CA CYS A 89 17.27 39.55 -13.61
C CYS A 89 18.52 40.22 -14.22
N TYR A 90 19.70 39.59 -14.16
CA TYR A 90 20.94 40.13 -14.73
C TYR A 90 21.10 39.79 -16.22
N ILE A 91 21.64 40.74 -16.98
CA ILE A 91 21.91 40.59 -18.42
C ILE A 91 23.36 40.91 -18.80
N ASP A 92 23.79 40.32 -19.92
CA ASP A 92 25.10 40.53 -20.51
C ASP A 92 25.03 41.67 -21.53
N VAL A 93 25.54 42.84 -21.16
CA VAL A 93 25.49 44.03 -22.03
C VAL A 93 26.77 44.09 -22.88
N ASN A 94 26.71 43.60 -24.11
CA ASN A 94 27.85 43.61 -25.03
C ASN A 94 27.88 44.83 -25.99
N GLU A 95 26.77 45.55 -26.20
CA GLU A 95 26.74 46.77 -27.02
C GLU A 95 25.59 47.71 -26.61
N VAL A 96 25.88 48.84 -25.94
CA VAL A 96 25.18 50.14 -26.10
C VAL A 96 26.17 51.29 -25.82
N SER A 97 26.07 52.39 -26.59
CA SER A 97 27.05 53.48 -26.74
C SER A 97 27.04 54.55 -25.61
N ALA A 98 27.58 55.75 -25.89
CA ALA A 98 28.77 56.41 -25.31
C ALA A 98 28.93 56.61 -23.78
N GLU A 99 28.03 56.12 -22.94
CA GLU A 99 28.28 56.00 -21.50
C GLU A 99 27.87 54.60 -21.07
N THR A 100 28.76 53.63 -21.30
CA THR A 100 28.61 52.27 -20.79
C THR A 100 28.31 52.34 -19.29
N ILE A 101 27.20 51.68 -18.93
CA ILE A 101 26.64 51.56 -17.58
C ILE A 101 27.78 51.42 -16.56
N PRO A 102 27.83 52.25 -15.50
CA PRO A 102 28.88 52.15 -14.50
C PRO A 102 28.85 50.76 -13.85
N PRO A 103 30.02 50.17 -13.55
CA PRO A 103 30.09 48.88 -12.87
C PRO A 103 29.36 48.93 -11.51
N PRO A 104 28.91 47.78 -10.99
CA PRO A 104 28.27 47.71 -9.67
C PRO A 104 29.10 48.46 -8.62
N SER A 105 28.42 49.29 -7.82
CA SER A 105 29.06 50.17 -6.82
C SER A 105 28.57 49.91 -5.40
N GLU A 106 27.45 49.19 -5.26
CA GLU A 106 26.83 48.83 -3.99
C GLU A 106 26.29 47.39 -4.06
N ASP A 107 26.13 46.75 -2.90
CA ASP A 107 25.59 45.39 -2.78
C ASP A 107 24.28 45.41 -1.97
N MET A 108 23.28 44.66 -2.43
CA MET A 108 22.04 44.40 -1.71
C MET A 108 21.97 42.94 -1.32
N THR A 109 21.69 42.64 -0.05
CA THR A 109 21.48 41.26 0.39
C THR A 109 19.99 40.92 0.47
N ALA A 110 19.60 39.81 -0.16
CA ALA A 110 18.26 39.24 -0.06
C ALA A 110 18.29 37.86 0.61
N TYR A 111 17.19 37.53 1.26
CA TYR A 111 17.02 36.37 2.11
C TYR A 111 15.90 35.49 1.52
N PHE A 112 16.22 34.26 1.16
CA PHE A 112 15.28 33.32 0.54
C PHE A 112 14.92 32.19 1.49
N GLU A 113 13.62 31.90 1.56
CA GLU A 113 13.11 30.74 2.29
C GLU A 113 13.13 29.48 1.40
N PRO A 114 13.28 28.28 1.99
CA PRO A 114 13.26 27.02 1.25
C PRO A 114 11.96 26.81 0.47
N MET A 115 12.04 26.20 -0.71
CA MET A 115 10.92 26.11 -1.66
C MET A 115 9.86 25.05 -1.27
N ASN A 116 10.18 24.14 -0.34
CA ASN A 116 9.41 22.91 -0.09
C ASN A 116 8.80 22.83 1.33
N MET A 117 7.63 23.45 1.52
CA MET A 117 6.79 23.27 2.71
C MET A 117 5.64 22.33 2.35
N LEU A 118 5.67 21.07 2.80
CA LEU A 118 4.53 20.15 2.66
C LEU A 118 3.61 20.29 3.88
N TYR A 119 2.52 21.04 3.73
CA TYR A 119 1.55 21.26 4.80
C TYR A 119 0.57 20.07 4.93
N VAL A 120 0.67 19.29 6.00
CA VAL A 120 -0.33 18.28 6.37
C VAL A 120 -1.03 18.71 7.67
N PRO A 121 -2.32 19.08 7.65
CA PRO A 121 -3.03 19.44 8.86
C PRO A 121 -3.28 18.19 9.72
N GLY A 122 -2.94 18.26 11.00
CA GLY A 122 -3.29 17.22 11.99
C GLY A 122 -4.73 17.35 12.47
N ASP A 123 -5.31 16.22 12.87
CA ASP A 123 -6.72 16.07 13.28
C ASP A 123 -7.06 16.81 14.60
N ASP A 124 -6.04 17.29 15.33
CA ASP A 124 -6.17 18.07 16.58
C ASP A 124 -5.89 19.57 16.39
N GLY A 125 -5.70 20.02 15.14
CA GLY A 125 -5.29 21.39 14.84
C GLY A 125 -3.81 21.67 15.11
N SER A 126 -3.02 20.67 15.49
CA SER A 126 -1.55 20.77 15.54
C SER A 126 -0.94 20.31 14.20
N SER A 127 0.03 21.08 13.73
CA SER A 127 0.83 20.73 12.57
C SER A 127 1.97 19.82 13.02
N HIS A 128 2.01 18.59 12.52
CA HIS A 128 3.15 17.70 12.72
C HIS A 128 3.87 17.44 11.40
N ASP A 129 5.10 17.94 11.28
CA ASP A 129 6.10 17.54 10.28
C ASP A 129 6.58 16.12 10.61
N THR A 130 5.81 15.09 10.23
CA THR A 130 6.21 13.68 10.45
C THR A 130 6.97 13.06 9.28
N LEU A 131 7.20 13.82 8.21
CA LEU A 131 8.14 13.46 7.15
C LEU A 131 9.38 14.34 7.33
N PRO A 132 10.61 13.86 7.07
CA PRO A 132 11.74 14.76 6.91
C PRO A 132 11.41 15.69 5.75
N SER A 133 10.93 16.89 6.07
CA SER A 133 10.84 18.00 5.14
C SER A 133 12.27 18.30 4.74
N MET A 134 12.69 17.83 3.56
CA MET A 134 13.89 18.35 2.94
C MET A 134 13.53 19.78 2.52
N PHE A 135 13.67 20.71 3.45
CA PHE A 135 13.71 22.13 3.16
C PHE A 135 14.93 22.32 2.27
N THR A 136 14.71 22.56 0.97
CA THR A 136 15.78 22.75 0.01
C THR A 136 15.56 24.03 -0.78
N HIS A 137 16.67 24.70 -1.10
CA HIS A 137 16.71 25.87 -2.00
C HIS A 137 16.77 25.47 -3.48
N PHE A 138 16.90 24.17 -3.77
CA PHE A 138 17.00 23.58 -5.10
C PHE A 138 16.18 22.28 -5.17
N PHE A 139 15.71 21.91 -6.37
CA PHE A 139 15.07 20.62 -6.60
C PHE A 139 16.12 19.54 -6.89
N ASP A 140 15.87 18.28 -6.48
CA ASP A 140 16.85 17.19 -6.57
C ASP A 140 17.39 16.96 -7.99
N SER A 141 16.55 17.06 -9.02
CA SER A 141 17.04 16.87 -10.41
C SER A 141 17.86 18.04 -10.94
N ASP A 142 17.83 19.20 -10.29
CA ASP A 142 18.69 20.33 -10.63
C ASP A 142 20.14 20.08 -10.15
N LEU A 143 20.30 19.16 -9.18
CA LEU A 143 21.58 18.69 -8.61
C LEU A 143 22.06 17.37 -9.24
N GLU A 144 21.44 16.92 -10.33
CA GLU A 144 21.75 15.63 -10.96
C GLU A 144 23.22 15.55 -11.42
N GLY A 145 24.03 14.76 -10.70
CA GLY A 145 25.47 14.60 -10.94
C GLY A 145 26.37 15.60 -10.21
N SER A 146 25.80 16.41 -9.32
CA SER A 146 26.53 17.20 -8.34
C SER A 146 27.11 16.29 -7.24
N ALA A 147 28.28 16.64 -6.70
CA ALA A 147 28.80 16.02 -5.47
C ALA A 147 28.10 16.55 -4.20
N TYR A 148 27.22 17.56 -4.37
CA TYR A 148 26.44 18.22 -3.35
C TYR A 148 25.08 17.52 -3.23
N VAL A 149 24.94 16.61 -2.27
CA VAL A 149 23.74 15.76 -2.12
C VAL A 149 23.03 15.88 -0.78
N ASP A 150 23.64 16.56 0.20
CA ASP A 150 23.08 16.64 1.55
C ASP A 150 23.68 17.83 2.33
N THR A 151 22.89 18.88 2.50
CA THR A 151 23.10 19.88 3.55
C THR A 151 21.73 20.32 4.05
N ASP A 152 21.58 20.35 5.37
CA ASP A 152 20.42 20.87 6.11
C ASP A 152 20.17 22.34 5.73
N PHE A 153 19.26 22.58 4.79
CA PHE A 153 18.82 23.93 4.40
C PHE A 153 17.52 24.31 5.11
N SER A 154 17.39 23.97 6.40
CA SER A 154 16.39 24.59 7.27
C SER A 154 16.61 26.10 7.45
N GLY A 155 17.77 26.63 7.05
CA GLY A 155 18.13 28.04 7.11
C GLY A 155 17.76 28.85 5.87
N VAL A 156 17.54 30.15 6.09
CA VAL A 156 17.38 31.17 5.05
C VAL A 156 18.66 31.26 4.20
N LEU A 157 18.53 31.20 2.87
CA LEU A 157 19.65 31.40 1.96
C LEU A 157 19.89 32.89 1.78
N GLU A 158 21.10 33.33 2.13
CA GLU A 158 21.56 34.70 1.95
C GLU A 158 22.20 34.86 0.57
N ILE A 159 21.65 35.75 -0.26
CA ILE A 159 22.12 36.02 -1.62
C ILE A 159 22.45 37.50 -1.75
N THR A 160 23.69 37.79 -2.15
CA THR A 160 24.14 39.14 -2.49
C THR A 160 23.84 39.45 -3.95
N PHE A 161 23.18 40.59 -4.18
CA PHE A 161 22.85 41.20 -5.46
C PHE A 161 23.69 42.46 -5.66
N PRO A 162 24.72 42.41 -6.54
CA PRO A 162 25.45 43.61 -6.93
C PRO A 162 24.54 44.57 -7.69
N VAL A 163 24.48 45.84 -7.28
CA VAL A 163 23.65 46.87 -7.91
C VAL A 163 24.48 48.06 -8.37
N GLY A 164 24.16 48.57 -9.57
CA GLY A 164 24.78 49.76 -10.16
C GLY A 164 24.20 51.07 -9.63
N THR A 165 24.92 52.18 -9.85
CA THR A 165 24.55 53.51 -9.34
C THR A 165 23.27 54.04 -10.01
N LYS A 166 22.19 54.17 -9.21
CA LYS A 166 20.89 54.86 -9.37
C LYS A 166 20.06 54.73 -10.66
N LYS A 167 20.58 54.41 -11.85
CA LYS A 167 19.79 54.43 -13.11
C LYS A 167 19.67 53.09 -13.85
N TYR A 168 20.65 52.18 -13.75
CA TYR A 168 20.63 50.88 -14.44
C TYR A 168 21.27 49.79 -13.58
N SER A 169 20.46 48.97 -12.89
CA SER A 169 20.93 48.15 -11.75
C SER A 169 21.20 46.67 -12.05
N PHE A 170 21.09 46.19 -13.30
CA PHE A 170 21.06 44.74 -13.60
C PHE A 170 22.11 44.26 -14.62
N GLN A 171 23.34 44.81 -14.56
CA GLN A 171 24.46 44.30 -15.33
C GLN A 171 25.22 43.23 -14.54
N ALA A 172 25.47 42.08 -15.16
CA ALA A 172 26.26 41.03 -14.52
C ALA A 172 27.72 41.49 -14.30
N PRO A 173 28.29 41.29 -13.09
CA PRO A 173 29.69 41.54 -12.84
C PRO A 173 30.62 40.76 -13.81
N PRO A 174 31.73 41.35 -14.27
CA PRO A 174 32.65 40.69 -15.20
C PRO A 174 33.17 39.33 -14.72
N GLU A 175 33.33 39.16 -13.41
CA GLU A 175 33.78 37.92 -12.77
C GLU A 175 32.77 36.76 -12.84
N TRP A 176 31.50 37.04 -13.15
CA TRP A 176 30.48 35.99 -13.33
C TRP A 176 30.61 35.27 -14.68
N GLY A 177 31.30 35.87 -15.65
CA GLY A 177 31.44 35.34 -17.00
C GLY A 177 30.14 35.43 -17.80
N GLN A 178 29.98 34.58 -18.80
CA GLN A 178 28.76 34.51 -19.63
C GLN A 178 27.88 33.34 -19.22
N ARG A 179 26.58 33.45 -19.47
CA ARG A 179 25.65 32.32 -19.33
C ARG A 179 25.87 31.31 -20.44
N ARG A 180 25.79 30.03 -20.10
CA ARG A 180 25.79 28.95 -21.10
C ARG A 180 24.59 29.02 -22.05
N SER A 181 23.42 29.36 -21.50
CA SER A 181 22.21 29.61 -22.28
C SER A 181 21.39 30.75 -21.67
N PRO A 182 21.23 31.89 -22.37
CA PRO A 182 20.28 32.91 -21.95
C PRO A 182 18.84 32.41 -22.15
N GLY A 183 17.96 32.74 -21.21
CA GLY A 183 16.53 32.41 -21.27
C GLY A 183 15.69 33.51 -21.91
N GLU A 184 14.41 33.20 -22.13
CA GLU A 184 13.40 34.13 -22.65
C GLU A 184 13.34 35.44 -21.83
N ILE A 185 13.56 35.35 -20.51
CA ILE A 185 13.47 36.51 -19.62
C ILE A 185 14.62 37.50 -19.79
N GLN A 186 15.84 37.02 -20.05
CA GLN A 186 16.99 37.91 -20.31
C GLN A 186 16.83 38.62 -21.65
N LEU A 187 16.31 37.92 -22.67
CA LEU A 187 16.00 38.52 -23.97
C LEU A 187 14.94 39.62 -23.84
N ALA A 188 13.87 39.36 -23.08
CA ALA A 188 12.83 40.35 -22.81
C ALA A 188 13.36 41.56 -22.01
N LEU A 189 14.28 41.35 -21.07
CA LEU A 189 14.89 42.43 -20.29
C LEU A 189 15.83 43.30 -21.15
N ILE A 190 16.62 42.68 -22.04
CA ILE A 190 17.46 43.41 -23.01
C ILE A 190 16.60 44.27 -23.93
N GLU A 191 15.49 43.73 -24.45
CA GLU A 191 14.54 44.50 -25.25
C GLU A 191 13.94 45.66 -24.45
N LEU A 192 13.64 45.46 -23.16
CA LEU A 192 13.06 46.49 -22.30
C LEU A 192 14.03 47.65 -22.08
N ILE A 193 15.29 47.33 -21.77
CA ILE A 193 16.34 48.34 -21.56
C ILE A 193 16.58 49.13 -22.85
N LYS A 194 16.61 48.47 -24.01
CA LYS A 194 16.70 49.16 -25.31
C LYS A 194 15.51 50.10 -25.55
N ALA A 195 14.30 49.65 -25.25
CA ALA A 195 13.10 50.47 -25.39
C ALA A 195 13.07 51.67 -24.42
N GLU A 196 13.62 51.50 -23.22
CA GLU A 196 13.81 52.58 -22.25
C GLU A 196 14.85 53.60 -22.73
N SER A 197 16.03 53.16 -23.19
CA SER A 197 17.06 54.04 -23.73
C SER A 197 16.55 54.84 -24.93
N ASP A 198 15.80 54.21 -25.84
CA ASP A 198 15.14 54.87 -26.97
C ASP A 198 14.16 55.97 -26.52
N LEU A 199 13.41 55.73 -25.43
CA LEU A 199 12.51 56.71 -24.85
C LEU A 199 13.26 57.88 -24.22
N GLN A 200 14.36 57.62 -23.52
CA GLN A 200 15.22 58.66 -22.94
C GLN A 200 15.83 59.55 -24.02
N ILE A 201 16.31 58.97 -25.13
CA ILE A 201 16.80 59.72 -26.29
C ILE A 201 15.69 60.62 -26.86
N ALA A 202 14.48 60.07 -27.06
CA ALA A 202 13.34 60.85 -27.58
C ALA A 202 12.92 62.00 -26.63
N LEU A 203 13.02 61.81 -25.32
CA LEU A 203 12.78 62.85 -24.32
C LEU A 203 13.87 63.93 -24.33
N ALA A 204 15.14 63.55 -24.47
CA ALA A 204 16.26 64.48 -24.58
C ALA A 204 16.17 65.34 -25.86
N GLU A 205 15.81 64.73 -26.99
CA GLU A 205 15.54 65.44 -28.25
C GLU A 205 14.41 66.48 -28.10
N TYR A 206 13.34 66.10 -27.40
CA TYR A 206 12.22 67.01 -27.10
C TYR A 206 12.63 68.14 -26.15
N ALA A 207 13.41 67.85 -25.11
CA ALA A 207 13.96 68.86 -24.22
C ALA A 207 14.87 69.84 -24.97
N GLY A 208 15.71 69.35 -25.88
CA GLY A 208 16.54 70.17 -26.76
C GLY A 208 15.72 71.08 -27.68
N LEU A 209 14.64 70.57 -28.28
CA LEU A 209 13.70 71.36 -29.08
C LEU A 209 13.02 72.46 -28.25
N MET A 210 12.55 72.13 -27.04
CA MET A 210 11.97 73.11 -26.11
C MET A 210 12.99 74.16 -25.67
N GLY A 211 14.25 73.77 -25.46
CA GLY A 211 15.36 74.67 -25.19
C GLY A 211 15.64 75.63 -26.36
N ALA A 212 15.59 75.15 -27.60
CA ALA A 212 15.74 75.97 -28.80
C ALA A 212 14.59 76.98 -28.94
N ILE A 213 13.33 76.53 -28.76
CA ILE A 213 12.14 77.42 -28.76
C ILE A 213 12.31 78.52 -27.70
N TYR A 214 12.74 78.16 -26.50
CA TYR A 214 12.98 79.11 -25.41
C TYR A 214 14.08 80.12 -25.73
N TYR A 215 15.21 79.66 -26.28
CA TYR A 215 16.31 80.52 -26.64
C TYR A 215 15.89 81.54 -27.73
N THR A 216 15.19 81.09 -28.78
CA THR A 216 14.70 81.96 -29.85
C THR A 216 13.69 82.99 -29.33
N LEU A 217 12.82 82.62 -28.38
CA LEU A 217 11.90 83.55 -27.72
C LEU A 217 12.63 84.57 -26.81
N ARG A 218 13.71 84.15 -26.14
CA ARG A 218 14.55 85.07 -25.35
C ARG A 218 15.32 86.06 -26.24
N VAL A 219 15.77 85.62 -27.41
CA VAL A 219 16.40 86.49 -28.42
C VAL A 219 15.38 87.49 -28.98
N LEU A 220 14.15 87.04 -29.24
CA LEU A 220 13.03 87.92 -29.60
C LEU A 220 12.81 88.99 -28.52
N GLN A 221 12.73 88.60 -27.25
CA GLN A 221 12.57 89.52 -26.11
C GLN A 221 13.73 90.51 -25.99
N GLY A 222 14.98 90.06 -26.16
CA GLY A 222 16.16 90.94 -26.14
C GLY A 222 16.20 91.94 -27.29
N SER A 223 15.74 91.54 -28.49
CA SER A 223 15.59 92.45 -29.63
C SER A 223 14.51 93.50 -29.35
N THR A 224 13.38 93.12 -28.71
CA THR A 224 12.33 94.08 -28.34
C THR A 224 12.74 95.04 -27.21
N ASP A 225 13.50 94.58 -26.21
CA ASP A 225 13.97 95.41 -25.08
C ASP A 225 15.04 96.42 -25.52
N PHE A 226 15.94 96.03 -26.43
CA PHE A 226 16.93 96.94 -27.03
C PHE A 226 16.22 98.05 -27.84
N ASN A 227 15.15 97.72 -28.56
CA ASN A 227 14.39 98.68 -29.37
C ASN A 227 13.49 99.62 -28.53
N ALA A 228 13.03 99.18 -27.36
CA ALA A 228 12.27 100.00 -26.42
C ALA A 228 13.10 101.13 -25.78
N SER A 229 14.42 100.98 -25.72
CA SER A 229 15.32 102.00 -25.15
C SER A 229 15.56 103.23 -26.06
N GLN A 230 15.03 103.24 -27.29
CA GLN A 230 15.18 104.35 -28.25
C GLN A 230 13.91 105.17 -28.56
N LEU A 231 12.71 104.77 -28.12
CA LEU A 231 11.47 105.50 -28.39
C LEU A 231 10.48 105.35 -27.22
N GLU A 232 10.10 106.46 -26.59
CA GLU A 232 9.07 106.50 -25.54
C GLU A 232 7.71 106.08 -26.15
N ILE A 233 7.09 105.04 -25.57
CA ILE A 233 5.77 104.40 -25.83
C ILE A 233 5.77 103.17 -26.77
N ASN A 234 5.60 101.96 -26.21
CA ASN A 234 4.34 101.18 -26.29
C ASN A 234 4.32 99.95 -25.35
N ASN A 235 3.39 99.93 -24.39
CA ASN A 235 3.33 98.94 -23.28
C ASN A 235 2.49 97.67 -23.57
N ASP A 236 1.85 97.55 -24.74
CA ASP A 236 0.95 96.40 -25.01
C ASP A 236 1.67 95.14 -25.53
N TRP A 237 2.85 95.27 -26.13
CA TRP A 237 3.54 94.11 -26.74
C TRP A 237 4.43 93.35 -25.74
N SER A 238 4.97 94.05 -24.73
CA SER A 238 5.79 93.45 -23.66
C SER A 238 4.97 92.48 -22.79
N GLY A 239 3.68 92.80 -22.53
CA GLY A 239 2.78 91.94 -21.75
C GLY A 239 2.36 90.65 -22.47
N GLU A 240 2.31 90.64 -23.81
CA GLU A 240 2.00 89.43 -24.59
C GLU A 240 3.19 88.47 -24.61
N VAL A 241 4.42 89.01 -24.77
CA VAL A 241 5.69 88.27 -24.68
C VAL A 241 5.93 87.73 -23.26
N GLU A 242 5.62 88.49 -22.20
CA GLU A 242 5.66 88.01 -20.81
C GLU A 242 4.69 86.85 -20.56
N SER A 243 3.47 86.92 -21.10
CA SER A 243 2.50 85.82 -20.96
C SER A 243 2.92 84.56 -21.73
N PHE A 244 3.60 84.74 -22.87
CA PHE A 244 4.15 83.66 -23.68
C PHE A 244 5.36 83.03 -23.00
N ASN A 245 6.25 83.85 -22.42
CA ASN A 245 7.37 83.42 -21.59
C ASN A 245 6.91 82.71 -20.31
N MET A 246 5.82 83.12 -19.66
CA MET A 246 5.23 82.42 -18.50
C MET A 246 4.64 81.05 -18.87
N LYS A 247 3.96 80.94 -20.01
CA LYS A 247 3.42 79.66 -20.52
C LYS A 247 4.54 78.74 -21.03
N MET A 248 5.58 79.32 -21.60
CA MET A 248 6.78 78.61 -22.00
C MET A 248 7.64 78.24 -20.80
N LEU A 249 7.66 79.01 -19.72
CA LEU A 249 8.25 78.66 -18.41
C LEU A 249 7.47 77.50 -17.77
N ALA A 250 6.16 77.38 -18.00
CA ALA A 250 5.37 76.22 -17.58
C ALA A 250 5.66 74.96 -18.42
N LEU A 251 5.92 75.12 -19.73
CA LEU A 251 6.45 74.05 -20.59
C LEU A 251 7.92 73.73 -20.26
N ARG A 252 8.70 74.74 -19.84
CA ARG A 252 10.05 74.62 -19.29
C ARG A 252 10.03 73.96 -17.92
N THR A 253 9.06 74.13 -17.04
CA THR A 253 8.99 73.28 -15.83
C THR A 253 8.79 71.80 -16.15
N GLY A 254 8.33 71.46 -17.37
CA GLY A 254 8.36 70.10 -17.92
C GLY A 254 9.66 69.69 -18.61
N ALA A 255 10.53 70.64 -19.00
CA ALA A 255 11.81 70.42 -19.72
C ALA A 255 13.07 70.77 -18.90
N ASP A 256 13.02 71.75 -18.01
CA ASP A 256 13.88 71.95 -16.83
C ASP A 256 13.78 70.72 -15.90
N LEU A 257 12.71 69.92 -15.92
CA LEU A 257 12.70 68.55 -15.36
C LEU A 257 13.71 67.61 -16.05
N ALA A 258 14.13 67.93 -17.27
CA ALA A 258 15.14 67.19 -18.04
C ALA A 258 16.55 67.81 -17.96
N ASP A 259 16.71 69.12 -17.75
CA ASP A 259 18.03 69.73 -17.43
C ASP A 259 18.40 69.58 -15.93
N ILE A 260 17.41 69.56 -15.04
CA ILE A 260 17.55 69.16 -13.62
C ILE A 260 17.78 67.63 -13.49
N ALA A 261 17.65 66.86 -14.57
CA ALA A 261 18.02 65.43 -14.58
C ALA A 261 19.53 65.18 -14.58
N ALA A 262 20.34 66.23 -14.80
CA ALA A 262 21.81 66.18 -14.67
C ALA A 262 22.28 66.47 -13.23
N ASP A 263 21.58 67.35 -12.47
CA ASP A 263 22.04 67.80 -11.14
C ASP A 263 21.10 67.45 -9.95
N ALA A 264 19.85 66.98 -10.15
CA ALA A 264 18.95 66.59 -9.05
C ALA A 264 18.71 65.07 -8.97
N LEU A 265 19.79 64.31 -8.78
CA LEU A 265 19.72 62.87 -8.53
C LEU A 265 19.61 62.48 -7.05
N ASP A 266 19.62 63.44 -6.12
CA ASP A 266 19.52 63.14 -4.69
C ASP A 266 18.12 63.35 -4.09
N ASP A 267 17.38 64.41 -4.40
CA ASP A 267 16.13 64.72 -3.66
C ASP A 267 14.81 64.27 -4.33
N ALA A 268 14.84 63.78 -5.58
CA ALA A 268 13.67 63.17 -6.25
C ALA A 268 13.58 61.64 -6.08
N ALA A 269 14.55 61.04 -5.38
CA ALA A 269 14.55 59.63 -5.06
C ALA A 269 13.39 59.26 -4.12
N ASP A 270 13.02 60.13 -3.18
CA ASP A 270 11.98 59.82 -2.19
C ASP A 270 10.55 59.90 -2.75
N ALA A 271 10.27 60.85 -3.66
CA ALA A 271 8.93 60.97 -4.25
C ALA A 271 8.66 59.95 -5.38
N THR A 272 9.72 59.36 -5.95
CA THR A 272 9.62 58.31 -6.98
C THR A 272 9.70 56.90 -6.38
N ALA A 273 10.36 56.76 -5.22
CA ALA A 273 10.36 55.52 -4.43
C ALA A 273 8.96 55.14 -3.91
N GLU A 274 8.07 56.12 -3.67
CA GLU A 274 6.67 55.84 -3.29
C GLU A 274 5.74 55.50 -4.48
N ALA A 275 6.20 55.69 -5.73
CA ALA A 275 5.46 55.29 -6.94
C ALA A 275 5.91 53.95 -7.53
N LEU A 276 7.04 53.42 -7.05
CA LEU A 276 7.45 52.04 -7.26
C LEU A 276 6.89 51.19 -6.11
N PRO A 277 6.29 50.02 -6.39
CA PRO A 277 5.76 49.17 -5.34
C PRO A 277 6.89 48.74 -4.40
N THR A 278 6.73 48.99 -3.10
CA THR A 278 7.67 48.59 -2.05
C THR A 278 7.58 47.10 -1.67
N ASN A 279 6.75 46.33 -2.37
CA ASN A 279 6.60 44.88 -2.20
C ASN A 279 6.56 44.15 -3.55
N VAL A 280 7.30 43.04 -3.63
CA VAL A 280 7.24 42.08 -4.73
C VAL A 280 6.03 41.17 -4.52
N GLY A 281 4.85 41.59 -5.02
CA GLY A 281 3.61 40.84 -4.93
C GLY A 281 2.57 41.30 -5.96
N MET A 282 1.74 40.38 -6.46
CA MET A 282 0.78 40.59 -7.56
C MET A 282 -0.37 41.58 -7.21
N SER A 283 -0.15 42.90 -7.19
CA SER A 283 -1.20 43.93 -7.39
C SER A 283 -0.71 45.38 -7.60
N ASN A 284 -0.95 45.90 -8.82
CA ASN A 284 -1.39 47.23 -9.32
C ASN A 284 -0.83 48.55 -8.72
N ASP A 285 -0.51 49.60 -9.51
CA ASP A 285 -1.41 50.40 -10.37
C ASP A 285 -0.78 50.88 -11.71
N ALA A 286 -1.37 50.49 -12.84
CA ALA A 286 -0.84 50.75 -14.19
C ALA A 286 -1.43 52.00 -14.89
N THR A 287 -2.27 52.80 -14.23
CA THR A 287 -3.06 53.86 -14.90
C THR A 287 -2.91 55.27 -14.33
N SER A 288 -2.08 55.47 -13.30
CA SER A 288 -1.87 56.76 -12.63
C SER A 288 -1.32 57.85 -13.57
N GLY A 289 -0.33 57.53 -14.41
CA GLY A 289 0.26 58.45 -15.39
C GLY A 289 -0.66 58.86 -16.53
N ALA A 290 -1.60 58.00 -16.94
CA ALA A 290 -2.60 58.31 -17.97
C ALA A 290 -3.62 59.36 -17.48
N ARG A 291 -3.97 59.34 -16.20
CA ARG A 291 -4.86 60.34 -15.59
C ARG A 291 -4.21 61.73 -15.49
N ALA A 292 -2.91 61.79 -15.26
CA ALA A 292 -2.16 63.05 -15.24
C ALA A 292 -2.09 63.71 -16.63
N ALA A 293 -1.83 62.93 -17.68
CA ALA A 293 -1.71 63.45 -19.05
C ALA A 293 -3.05 63.87 -19.69
N ILE A 294 -4.16 63.18 -19.37
CA ILE A 294 -5.50 63.51 -19.88
C ILE A 294 -6.03 64.83 -19.28
N LYS A 295 -5.66 65.16 -18.03
CA LYS A 295 -6.07 66.42 -17.39
C LYS A 295 -5.40 67.66 -18.01
N THR A 296 -4.21 67.52 -18.58
CA THR A 296 -3.45 68.62 -19.20
C THR A 296 -3.95 68.96 -20.61
N ALA A 297 -4.49 67.98 -21.35
CA ALA A 297 -5.03 68.18 -22.70
C ALA A 297 -6.36 68.96 -22.74
N ALA A 298 -7.11 69.04 -21.63
CA ALA A 298 -8.40 69.73 -21.57
C ALA A 298 -8.29 71.27 -21.53
N GLY A 299 -7.09 71.84 -21.30
CA GLY A 299 -6.90 73.28 -21.08
C GLY A 299 -6.59 74.13 -22.32
N ILE A 300 -6.41 73.53 -23.50
CA ILE A 300 -5.84 74.22 -24.69
C ILE A 300 -6.92 74.88 -25.59
N ALA A 301 -8.21 74.77 -25.27
CA ALA A 301 -9.28 75.08 -26.23
C ALA A 301 -9.98 76.47 -26.12
N SER A 302 -9.54 77.44 -25.32
CA SER A 302 -10.33 78.68 -25.14
C SER A 302 -9.57 80.00 -25.29
N LYS A 303 -9.66 80.57 -26.51
CA LYS A 303 -10.01 81.98 -26.86
C LYS A 303 -9.05 82.68 -27.84
N GLY A 304 -9.50 82.76 -29.10
CA GLY A 304 -9.12 83.72 -30.15
C GLY A 304 -7.91 83.29 -30.99
N ILE A 305 -8.00 82.48 -32.04
CA ILE A 305 -8.66 82.73 -33.35
C ILE A 305 -9.06 81.34 -33.95
N ARG A 306 -10.30 81.20 -34.45
CA ARG A 306 -10.76 80.05 -35.28
C ARG A 306 -10.51 80.44 -36.75
N VAL A 307 -10.12 79.64 -37.76
CA VAL A 307 -10.18 78.22 -38.19
C VAL A 307 -9.01 78.05 -39.21
N GLY A 308 -8.26 76.97 -39.38
CA GLY A 308 -8.22 75.65 -38.76
C GLY A 308 -7.09 74.77 -39.34
N THR A 309 -6.62 73.81 -38.53
CA THR A 309 -5.82 72.62 -38.91
C THR A 309 -6.18 71.49 -37.92
N PHE A 310 -6.80 70.41 -38.39
CA PHE A 310 -6.25 69.04 -38.61
C PHE A 310 -5.62 68.38 -37.34
N ALA A 311 -5.88 67.12 -36.96
CA ALA A 311 -6.22 65.90 -37.71
C ALA A 311 -7.08 64.94 -36.84
N SER A 312 -8.05 64.19 -37.36
CA SER A 312 -7.82 63.08 -38.30
C SER A 312 -9.04 62.77 -39.18
N ARG A 313 -8.85 62.79 -40.50
CA ARG A 313 -9.28 61.73 -41.45
C ARG A 313 -8.72 61.99 -42.86
N VAL A 314 -7.78 61.14 -43.27
CA VAL A 314 -7.50 60.53 -44.60
C VAL A 314 -7.97 61.26 -45.88
N TYR A 315 -6.97 61.70 -46.67
CA TYR A 315 -6.83 61.90 -48.13
C TYR A 315 -7.78 62.79 -48.99
N ALA A 316 -7.09 63.64 -49.79
CA ALA A 316 -7.38 64.20 -51.13
C ALA A 316 -8.12 65.56 -51.28
N ASP A 317 -7.50 66.39 -52.15
CA ASP A 317 -8.00 67.52 -52.97
C ASP A 317 -7.91 69.01 -52.53
N GLU A 318 -7.38 69.77 -53.52
CA GLU A 318 -7.46 71.21 -53.88
C GLU A 318 -6.91 72.30 -52.92
N LEU A 319 -5.88 73.10 -53.26
CA LEU A 319 -5.62 74.07 -54.36
C LEU A 319 -6.22 75.49 -54.11
N GLU A 320 -5.29 76.44 -54.01
CA GLU A 320 -5.36 77.87 -54.45
C GLU A 320 -6.09 78.95 -53.62
N SER A 321 -5.51 80.17 -53.70
CA SER A 321 -5.92 81.48 -53.15
C SER A 321 -5.46 81.74 -51.70
N GLU A 322 -4.64 82.74 -51.35
CA GLU A 322 -4.59 84.12 -51.84
C GLU A 322 -3.14 84.67 -51.84
N LYS A 323 -2.70 85.07 -53.04
CA LYS A 323 -1.72 86.11 -53.28
C LYS A 323 -2.39 87.48 -53.04
N GLU A 324 -1.54 88.49 -52.80
CA GLU A 324 -1.81 89.95 -52.84
C GLU A 324 -2.34 90.60 -51.56
N VAL A 325 -1.50 91.53 -51.03
CA VAL A 325 -1.72 92.65 -50.09
C VAL A 325 -0.56 92.58 -49.07
N ALA A 326 0.44 93.45 -49.03
CA ALA A 326 0.61 94.77 -49.57
C ALA A 326 2.11 95.05 -49.80
N ALA A 327 2.47 95.34 -51.04
CA ALA A 327 3.59 96.20 -51.36
C ALA A 327 3.02 97.60 -51.58
N LEU A 328 3.17 98.52 -50.62
CA LEU A 328 3.07 99.99 -50.82
C LEU A 328 3.28 100.74 -49.49
N SER A 329 4.52 101.18 -49.24
CA SER A 329 4.90 102.53 -48.79
C SER A 329 6.30 102.49 -48.16
N MET A 330 7.30 102.59 -49.02
CA MET A 330 8.71 102.70 -48.67
C MET A 330 9.11 104.16 -48.91
N GLU A 331 9.10 105.01 -47.87
CA GLU A 331 9.99 106.22 -47.83
C GLU A 331 10.05 107.00 -46.49
N GLU A 332 9.50 106.48 -45.39
CA GLU A 332 9.90 106.90 -44.02
C GLU A 332 10.21 105.66 -43.14
N SER A 333 10.57 104.57 -43.81
CA SER A 333 10.61 103.22 -43.27
C SER A 333 12.01 102.67 -43.05
N LEU A 334 13.10 103.39 -43.35
CA LEU A 334 14.42 102.74 -43.39
C LEU A 334 15.07 102.48 -42.02
N ILE A 335 14.62 103.15 -40.95
CA ILE A 335 15.00 102.79 -39.56
C ILE A 335 13.93 101.90 -38.89
N LYS A 336 12.66 101.98 -39.30
CA LYS A 336 11.56 101.11 -38.79
C LYS A 336 11.39 99.77 -39.52
N ALA A 337 11.94 99.58 -40.72
CA ALA A 337 11.84 98.34 -41.52
C ALA A 337 12.88 97.29 -41.12
N GLY A 338 14.04 97.69 -40.58
CA GLY A 338 15.00 96.74 -39.99
C GLY A 338 14.38 95.99 -38.81
N PHE A 339 13.72 96.73 -37.90
CA PHE A 339 13.10 96.15 -36.70
C PHE A 339 11.88 95.25 -36.98
N LYS A 340 11.06 95.57 -37.98
CA LYS A 340 9.89 94.74 -38.33
C LYS A 340 10.28 93.45 -39.07
N TYR A 341 11.32 93.50 -39.90
CA TYR A 341 11.83 92.33 -40.63
C TYR A 341 12.54 91.34 -39.69
N GLU A 342 13.36 91.82 -38.76
CA GLU A 342 14.09 90.99 -37.79
C GLU A 342 13.14 90.22 -36.86
N VAL A 343 12.12 90.91 -36.33
CA VAL A 343 11.07 90.31 -35.48
C VAL A 343 10.22 89.30 -36.27
N GLN A 344 9.88 89.59 -37.54
CA GLN A 344 9.14 88.66 -38.40
C GLN A 344 9.97 87.40 -38.74
N GLN A 345 11.28 87.55 -38.93
CA GLN A 345 12.18 86.43 -39.20
C GLN A 345 12.30 85.51 -37.97
N GLN A 346 12.40 86.07 -36.76
CA GLN A 346 12.42 85.32 -35.50
C GLN A 346 11.08 84.63 -35.19
N LEU A 347 9.94 85.28 -35.48
CA LEU A 347 8.61 84.66 -35.34
C LEU A 347 8.43 83.47 -36.30
N LYS A 348 8.91 83.58 -37.53
CA LYS A 348 8.86 82.48 -38.52
C LYS A 348 9.76 81.30 -38.12
N GLU A 349 10.87 81.56 -37.45
CA GLU A 349 11.74 80.54 -36.88
C GLU A 349 11.07 79.82 -35.70
N ILE A 350 10.36 80.55 -34.82
CA ILE A 350 9.54 79.96 -33.76
C ILE A 350 8.41 79.11 -34.36
N GLU A 351 7.71 79.59 -35.40
CA GLU A 351 6.65 78.83 -36.08
C GLU A 351 7.16 77.51 -36.69
N ALA A 352 8.35 77.53 -37.29
CA ALA A 352 9.00 76.32 -37.81
C ALA A 352 9.34 75.33 -36.69
N LEU A 353 9.92 75.80 -35.57
CA LEU A 353 10.22 74.96 -34.40
C LEU A 353 8.95 74.40 -33.74
N LEU A 354 7.86 75.18 -33.71
CA LEU A 354 6.56 74.73 -33.18
C LEU A 354 5.92 73.65 -34.06
N GLY A 355 6.15 73.71 -35.39
CA GLY A 355 5.72 72.67 -36.33
C GLY A 355 6.40 71.32 -36.11
N ASP A 356 7.62 71.31 -35.56
CA ASP A 356 8.36 70.09 -35.22
C ASP A 356 8.08 69.57 -33.80
N GLU A 357 7.45 70.38 -32.93
CA GLU A 357 7.04 70.00 -31.57
C GLU A 357 5.98 68.88 -31.56
N ALA A 358 5.00 68.95 -32.45
CA ALA A 358 3.97 67.92 -32.55
C ALA A 358 4.56 66.56 -32.98
N LYS A 359 5.58 66.56 -33.85
CA LYS A 359 6.23 65.33 -34.34
C LYS A 359 7.06 64.67 -33.25
N THR A 360 7.88 65.45 -32.54
CA THR A 360 8.72 64.96 -31.44
C THR A 360 7.88 64.45 -30.26
N ARG A 361 6.74 65.08 -29.96
CA ARG A 361 5.78 64.58 -28.96
C ARG A 361 5.14 63.25 -29.35
N ILE A 362 4.74 63.08 -30.62
CA ILE A 362 4.21 61.79 -31.12
C ILE A 362 5.28 60.69 -31.04
N ASN A 363 6.54 61.01 -31.34
CA ASN A 363 7.66 60.07 -31.22
C ASN A 363 7.83 59.57 -29.77
N ILE A 364 7.76 60.47 -28.77
CA ILE A 364 7.77 60.09 -27.35
C ILE A 364 6.61 59.12 -27.03
N PHE A 365 5.39 59.40 -27.49
CA PHE A 365 4.25 58.49 -27.27
C PHE A 365 4.46 57.11 -27.90
N GLN A 366 5.02 57.05 -29.11
CA GLN A 366 5.34 55.79 -29.79
C GLN A 366 6.40 55.00 -29.02
N LYS A 367 7.50 55.63 -28.59
CA LYS A 367 8.55 54.99 -27.80
C LYS A 367 8.05 54.53 -26.43
N ARG A 368 7.20 55.31 -25.76
CA ARG A 368 6.57 54.94 -24.50
C ARG A 368 5.63 53.74 -24.65
N GLU A 369 4.82 53.71 -25.72
CA GLU A 369 3.92 52.59 -25.99
C GLU A 369 4.69 51.32 -26.34
N HIS A 370 5.79 51.42 -27.09
CA HIS A 370 6.70 50.31 -27.35
C HIS A 370 7.33 49.77 -26.05
N MET A 371 7.86 50.64 -25.18
CA MET A 371 8.39 50.26 -23.87
C MET A 371 7.32 49.54 -23.01
N ARG A 372 6.07 50.02 -23.03
CA ARG A 372 4.95 49.36 -22.33
C ARG A 372 4.72 47.94 -22.84
N GLN A 373 4.68 47.74 -24.16
CA GLN A 373 4.48 46.43 -24.78
C GLN A 373 5.61 45.44 -24.41
N VAL A 374 6.86 45.90 -24.42
CA VAL A 374 8.01 45.07 -24.03
C VAL A 374 8.00 44.78 -22.52
N SER A 375 7.59 45.74 -21.69
CA SER A 375 7.42 45.53 -20.25
C SER A 375 6.34 44.48 -19.95
N GLU A 376 5.22 44.49 -20.69
CA GLU A 376 4.19 43.47 -20.60
C GLU A 376 4.71 42.08 -21.02
N LYS A 377 5.52 42.01 -22.08
CA LYS A 377 6.20 40.77 -22.51
C LYS A 377 7.09 40.22 -21.39
N TYR A 378 7.94 41.04 -20.78
CA TYR A 378 8.78 40.64 -19.64
C TYR A 378 7.95 40.09 -18.46
N ARG A 379 6.91 40.83 -18.04
CA ARG A 379 6.03 40.42 -16.94
C ARG A 379 5.28 39.11 -17.25
N ALA A 380 4.86 38.92 -18.49
CA ALA A 380 4.22 37.70 -18.94
C ALA A 380 5.19 36.50 -18.90
N THR A 381 6.43 36.68 -19.36
CA THR A 381 7.49 35.66 -19.31
C THR A 381 7.84 35.28 -17.86
N LEU A 382 7.99 36.26 -16.97
CA LEU A 382 8.21 36.01 -15.55
C LEU A 382 7.05 35.24 -14.92
N SER A 383 5.81 35.65 -15.21
CA SER A 383 4.61 34.96 -14.71
C SER A 383 4.50 33.51 -15.23
N LYS A 384 4.91 33.27 -16.48
CA LYS A 384 4.99 31.92 -17.07
C LYS A 384 5.99 31.04 -16.31
N GLY A 385 7.19 31.57 -16.01
CA GLY A 385 8.21 30.86 -15.24
C GLY A 385 7.78 30.55 -13.80
N LEU A 386 7.21 31.52 -13.09
CA LEU A 386 6.72 31.33 -11.72
C LEU A 386 5.58 30.32 -11.65
N ARG A 387 4.63 30.36 -12.60
CA ARG A 387 3.56 29.35 -12.68
C ARG A 387 4.13 27.95 -12.89
N LEU A 388 5.13 27.81 -13.77
CA LEU A 388 5.75 26.53 -14.04
C LEU A 388 6.50 25.98 -12.82
N LEU A 389 7.15 26.85 -12.04
CA LEU A 389 7.80 26.49 -10.78
C LEU A 389 6.78 25.98 -9.74
N GLU A 390 5.63 26.65 -9.63
CA GLU A 390 4.53 26.20 -8.77
C GLU A 390 3.92 24.87 -9.25
N GLU A 391 3.73 24.69 -10.56
CA GLU A 391 3.27 23.42 -11.14
C GLU A 391 4.23 22.26 -10.81
N ARG A 392 5.54 22.49 -10.94
CA ARG A 392 6.59 21.52 -10.57
C ARG A 392 6.56 21.19 -9.08
N LYS A 393 6.39 22.20 -8.21
CA LYS A 393 6.25 22.01 -6.76
C LYS A 393 5.03 21.15 -6.41
N VAL A 394 3.87 21.46 -6.97
CA VAL A 394 2.63 20.69 -6.78
C VAL A 394 2.77 19.26 -7.32
N TYR A 395 3.44 19.08 -8.46
CA TYR A 395 3.76 17.76 -9.01
C TYR A 395 4.57 16.92 -8.02
N ASN A 396 5.65 17.47 -7.47
CA ASN A 396 6.50 16.78 -6.49
C ASN A 396 5.74 16.44 -5.20
N ALA A 397 4.87 17.33 -4.71
CA ALA A 397 3.99 17.04 -3.58
C ALA A 397 3.03 15.87 -3.87
N ARG A 398 2.45 15.82 -5.08
CA ARG A 398 1.57 14.72 -5.51
C ARG A 398 2.34 13.40 -5.65
N VAL A 399 3.55 13.44 -6.19
CA VAL A 399 4.44 12.27 -6.28
C VAL A 399 4.77 11.75 -4.89
N ALA A 400 5.16 12.62 -3.95
CA ALA A 400 5.47 12.23 -2.58
C ALA A 400 4.27 11.55 -1.88
N ALA A 401 3.06 12.12 -2.01
CA ALA A 401 1.84 11.53 -1.47
C ALA A 401 1.52 10.15 -2.09
N LYS A 402 1.67 10.01 -3.42
CA LYS A 402 1.47 8.74 -4.12
C LYS A 402 2.51 7.69 -3.72
N THR A 403 3.78 8.07 -3.58
CA THR A 403 4.86 7.20 -3.10
C THR A 403 4.60 6.72 -1.67
N GLN A 404 4.15 7.61 -0.77
CA GLN A 404 3.73 7.22 0.57
C GLN A 404 2.56 6.21 0.52
N GLY A 405 1.53 6.49 -0.28
CA GLY A 405 0.42 5.56 -0.52
C GLY A 405 0.87 4.18 -0.99
N ASN A 406 1.79 4.13 -1.96
CA ASN A 406 2.37 2.89 -2.46
C ASN A 406 3.16 2.13 -1.37
N ARG A 407 3.93 2.83 -0.52
CA ARG A 407 4.64 2.22 0.63
C ARG A 407 3.68 1.61 1.63
N TYR A 408 2.59 2.31 1.97
CA TYR A 408 1.54 1.76 2.83
C TYR A 408 0.88 0.53 2.22
N MET A 409 0.59 0.54 0.91
CA MET A 409 0.05 -0.61 0.19
C MET A 409 1.01 -1.80 0.20
N ASP A 410 2.31 -1.59 -0.06
CA ASP A 410 3.33 -2.66 0.03
C ASP A 410 3.41 -3.23 1.46
N MET A 411 3.45 -2.38 2.49
CA MET A 411 3.43 -2.84 3.88
C MET A 411 2.18 -3.67 4.20
N ALA A 412 1.00 -3.20 3.77
CA ALA A 412 -0.27 -3.91 3.98
C ALA A 412 -0.26 -5.28 3.28
N PHE A 413 0.22 -5.36 2.03
CA PHE A 413 0.34 -6.64 1.33
C PHE A 413 1.36 -7.57 1.98
N ARG A 414 2.48 -7.07 2.49
CA ARG A 414 3.47 -7.88 3.21
C ARG A 414 2.91 -8.43 4.52
N LEU A 415 2.16 -7.61 5.26
CA LEU A 415 1.49 -8.04 6.49
C LEU A 415 0.46 -9.14 6.18
N SER A 416 -0.41 -8.90 5.18
CA SER A 416 -1.40 -9.87 4.72
C SER A 416 -0.76 -11.17 4.22
N ARG A 417 0.38 -11.09 3.52
CA ARG A 417 1.16 -12.25 3.10
C ARG A 417 1.69 -13.04 4.29
N ASN A 418 2.25 -12.36 5.29
CA ASN A 418 2.80 -13.02 6.47
C ASN A 418 1.69 -13.73 7.26
N ASP A 419 0.53 -13.10 7.42
CA ASP A 419 -0.66 -13.72 8.01
C ASP A 419 -1.11 -14.95 7.21
N ALA A 420 -1.27 -14.82 5.89
CA ALA A 420 -1.65 -15.92 5.02
C ALA A 420 -0.65 -17.10 5.07
N LEU A 421 0.66 -16.83 5.16
CA LEU A 421 1.70 -17.86 5.32
C LEU A 421 1.65 -18.53 6.69
N SER A 422 1.34 -17.77 7.75
CA SER A 422 1.13 -18.32 9.10
C SER A 422 -0.07 -19.28 9.12
N LYS A 423 -1.21 -18.84 8.56
CA LYS A 423 -2.40 -19.67 8.38
C LYS A 423 -2.10 -20.93 7.55
N TYR A 424 -1.34 -20.79 6.46
CA TYR A 424 -0.93 -21.94 5.65
C TYR A 424 -0.11 -22.96 6.46
N ARG A 425 0.85 -22.53 7.29
CA ARG A 425 1.62 -23.45 8.14
C ARG A 425 0.73 -24.24 9.09
N ASN A 426 -0.23 -23.58 9.75
CA ASN A 426 -1.18 -24.25 10.63
C ASN A 426 -2.05 -25.27 9.89
N ALA A 427 -2.52 -24.92 8.68
CA ALA A 427 -3.30 -25.82 7.85
C ALA A 427 -2.46 -27.01 7.33
N PHE A 428 -1.20 -26.76 6.96
CA PHE A 428 -0.25 -27.80 6.56
C PHE A 428 0.01 -28.80 7.69
N ASP A 429 0.22 -28.33 8.92
CA ASP A 429 0.44 -29.20 10.08
C ASP A 429 -0.79 -30.08 10.37
N LEU A 430 -2.00 -29.53 10.20
CA LEU A 430 -3.23 -30.30 10.33
C LEU A 430 -3.34 -31.36 9.22
N ALA A 431 -3.06 -30.98 7.97
CA ALA A 431 -3.05 -31.91 6.84
C ALA A 431 -2.04 -33.06 7.05
N ALA A 432 -0.83 -32.74 7.50
CA ALA A 432 0.20 -33.73 7.82
C ALA A 432 -0.27 -34.75 8.88
N ARG A 433 -1.02 -34.29 9.90
CA ARG A 433 -1.60 -35.18 10.93
C ARG A 433 -2.61 -36.14 10.35
N TYR A 434 -3.53 -35.69 9.48
CA TYR A 434 -4.50 -36.58 8.85
C TYR A 434 -3.83 -37.57 7.88
N VAL A 435 -2.83 -37.12 7.10
CA VAL A 435 -2.06 -38.03 6.23
C VAL A 435 -1.31 -39.08 7.07
N TYR A 436 -0.76 -38.70 8.23
CA TYR A 436 -0.15 -39.64 9.16
C TYR A 436 -1.17 -40.64 9.73
N LEU A 437 -2.37 -40.19 10.09
CA LEU A 437 -3.45 -41.07 10.56
C LEU A 437 -3.91 -42.03 9.47
N ALA A 438 -4.02 -41.56 8.22
CA ALA A 438 -4.34 -42.42 7.08
C ALA A 438 -3.25 -43.50 6.87
N ALA A 439 -1.98 -43.12 6.93
CA ALA A 439 -0.86 -44.07 6.84
C ALA A 439 -0.87 -45.10 7.98
N LYS A 440 -1.26 -44.69 9.20
CA LYS A 440 -1.42 -45.62 10.34
C LYS A 440 -2.62 -46.54 10.20
N ALA A 441 -3.73 -46.05 9.66
CA ALA A 441 -4.89 -46.89 9.36
C ALA A 441 -4.56 -47.90 8.25
N TYR A 442 -3.80 -47.50 7.23
CA TYR A 442 -3.26 -48.40 6.20
C TYR A 442 -2.40 -49.50 6.83
N ASP A 443 -1.41 -49.15 7.67
CA ASP A 443 -0.50 -50.09 8.34
C ASP A 443 -1.28 -51.14 9.16
N TYR A 444 -2.33 -50.72 9.86
CA TYR A 444 -3.17 -51.60 10.67
C TYR A 444 -4.13 -52.47 9.83
N GLU A 445 -4.65 -51.96 8.72
CA GLU A 445 -5.55 -52.74 7.85
C GLU A 445 -4.80 -53.82 7.06
N THR A 446 -3.60 -53.51 6.57
CA THR A 446 -2.78 -54.45 5.80
C THR A 446 -1.91 -55.34 6.68
N ASN A 447 -1.44 -54.85 7.82
CA ASN A 447 -0.54 -55.58 8.75
C ASN A 447 0.66 -56.26 8.07
N LEU A 448 1.20 -55.62 7.03
CA LEU A 448 2.35 -56.11 6.26
C LEU A 448 3.60 -56.22 7.13
N SER A 449 4.56 -57.03 6.71
CA SER A 449 5.90 -57.03 7.32
C SER A 449 6.57 -55.65 7.23
N ASP A 450 7.46 -55.36 8.17
CA ASP A 450 8.26 -54.13 8.17
C ASP A 450 9.17 -54.01 6.95
N MET A 451 9.54 -55.15 6.37
CA MET A 451 10.41 -55.27 5.21
C MET A 451 9.65 -55.30 3.89
N ASP A 452 8.31 -55.32 3.93
CA ASP A 452 7.47 -55.34 2.73
C ASP A 452 7.61 -54.02 1.95
N PRO A 453 7.84 -54.04 0.63
CA PRO A 453 7.94 -52.82 -0.19
C PRO A 453 6.70 -51.91 -0.14
N ALA A 454 5.52 -52.47 0.10
CA ALA A 454 4.25 -51.75 0.25
C ALA A 454 3.96 -51.35 1.72
N SER A 455 4.87 -51.63 2.64
CA SER A 455 4.78 -51.19 4.05
C SER A 455 4.79 -49.65 4.13
N PRO A 456 3.93 -49.03 4.95
CA PRO A 456 3.88 -47.58 5.09
C PRO A 456 4.96 -47.05 6.05
N LYS A 457 5.76 -47.90 6.70
CA LYS A 457 6.75 -47.49 7.71
C LYS A 457 7.75 -46.44 7.20
N PRO A 458 8.36 -46.59 6.01
CA PRO A 458 9.20 -45.54 5.43
C PRO A 458 8.41 -44.24 5.19
N LEU A 459 7.18 -44.38 4.67
CA LEU A 459 6.29 -43.25 4.35
C LEU A 459 5.91 -42.44 5.59
N LEU A 460 5.71 -43.08 6.76
CA LEU A 460 5.46 -42.40 8.02
C LEU A 460 6.59 -41.45 8.40
N THR A 461 7.84 -41.85 8.16
CA THR A 461 9.01 -41.00 8.40
C THR A 461 9.06 -39.85 7.39
N ASP A 462 8.71 -40.13 6.14
CA ASP A 462 8.73 -39.12 5.08
C ASP A 462 7.66 -38.05 5.27
N ILE A 463 6.46 -38.42 5.74
CA ILE A 463 5.38 -37.46 6.09
C ILE A 463 5.90 -36.38 7.05
N VAL A 464 6.63 -36.79 8.10
CA VAL A 464 7.17 -35.85 9.11
C VAL A 464 8.25 -34.94 8.53
N LYS A 465 9.01 -35.42 7.54
CA LYS A 465 10.04 -34.64 6.83
C LYS A 465 9.45 -33.67 5.82
N GLN A 466 8.25 -33.90 5.31
CA GLN A 466 7.66 -33.04 4.29
C GLN A 466 7.42 -31.61 4.79
N ARG A 467 7.55 -30.66 3.86
CA ARG A 467 7.31 -29.22 4.06
C ARG A 467 6.42 -28.60 2.97
N ARG A 468 5.92 -29.44 2.06
CA ARG A 468 5.09 -29.03 0.91
C ARG A 468 3.93 -29.99 0.71
N LEU A 469 2.81 -29.48 0.22
CA LEU A 469 1.63 -30.30 -0.10
C LEU A 469 1.91 -31.25 -1.27
N GLY A 470 2.72 -30.86 -2.24
CA GLY A 470 2.94 -31.63 -3.47
C GLY A 470 2.23 -31.02 -4.67
N GLN A 471 2.44 -31.58 -5.86
CA GLN A 471 1.85 -31.07 -7.09
C GLN A 471 0.41 -31.56 -7.26
N TYR A 472 -0.51 -30.64 -7.54
CA TYR A 472 -1.92 -30.93 -7.80
C TYR A 472 -2.27 -30.57 -9.24
N LEU A 473 -2.76 -31.54 -10.01
CA LEU A 473 -3.12 -31.42 -11.43
C LEU A 473 -4.39 -32.23 -11.72
N ASN A 474 -5.25 -31.72 -12.61
CA ASN A 474 -6.45 -32.42 -13.10
C ASN A 474 -7.37 -32.98 -11.99
N GLY A 475 -7.45 -32.31 -10.83
CA GLY A 475 -8.31 -32.74 -9.73
C GLY A 475 -7.69 -33.75 -8.76
N GLY A 476 -6.39 -34.05 -8.87
CA GLY A 476 -5.69 -34.97 -7.95
C GLY A 476 -4.23 -34.60 -7.70
N TYR A 477 -3.63 -35.23 -6.69
CA TYR A 477 -2.19 -35.12 -6.45
C TYR A 477 -1.42 -36.07 -7.37
N VAL A 478 -0.25 -35.63 -7.83
CA VAL A 478 0.57 -36.41 -8.77
C VAL A 478 1.63 -37.21 -8.01
N VAL A 479 1.65 -38.52 -8.26
CA VAL A 479 2.65 -39.45 -7.71
C VAL A 479 4.04 -39.15 -8.28
N GLY A 480 5.07 -39.26 -7.45
CA GLY A 480 6.48 -39.06 -7.81
C GLY A 480 6.94 -37.59 -7.84
N GLN A 481 6.08 -36.64 -7.46
CA GLN A 481 6.40 -35.21 -7.39
C GLN A 481 6.70 -34.72 -5.96
N GLY A 482 6.75 -35.64 -4.99
CA GLY A 482 7.01 -35.38 -3.57
C GLY A 482 5.92 -34.55 -2.88
N GLY A 483 6.12 -34.30 -1.58
CA GLY A 483 5.11 -33.65 -0.73
C GLY A 483 4.11 -34.63 -0.12
N LEU A 484 3.21 -34.11 0.71
CA LEU A 484 2.22 -34.92 1.41
C LEU A 484 1.23 -35.63 0.46
N GLY A 485 0.84 -34.98 -0.63
CA GLY A 485 -0.11 -35.50 -1.61
C GLY A 485 0.45 -36.66 -2.42
N ASP A 486 1.76 -36.67 -2.72
CA ASP A 486 2.43 -37.82 -3.36
C ASP A 486 2.37 -39.07 -2.46
N ILE A 487 2.68 -38.89 -1.17
CA ILE A 487 2.62 -39.98 -0.19
C ILE A 487 1.18 -40.48 -0.04
N LEU A 488 0.22 -39.56 0.08
CA LEU A 488 -1.20 -39.90 0.24
C LEU A 488 -1.72 -40.67 -0.97
N GLU A 489 -1.39 -40.25 -2.19
CA GLU A 489 -1.83 -40.96 -3.41
C GLU A 489 -1.11 -42.29 -3.58
N SER A 490 0.17 -42.39 -3.21
CA SER A 490 0.92 -43.65 -3.20
C SER A 490 0.25 -44.70 -2.28
N LEU A 491 -0.18 -44.29 -1.08
CA LEU A 491 -0.91 -45.18 -0.17
C LEU A 491 -2.22 -45.68 -0.78
N LYS A 492 -2.97 -44.82 -1.46
CA LYS A 492 -4.22 -45.20 -2.11
C LYS A 492 -4.00 -46.18 -3.26
N VAL A 493 -3.06 -45.89 -4.17
CA VAL A 493 -2.76 -46.77 -5.31
C VAL A 493 -2.33 -48.16 -4.82
N ASN A 494 -1.48 -48.22 -3.78
CA ASN A 494 -1.10 -49.49 -3.18
C ASN A 494 -2.30 -50.20 -2.55
N PHE A 495 -3.12 -49.48 -1.79
CA PHE A 495 -4.29 -50.05 -1.11
C PHE A 495 -5.33 -50.59 -2.07
N GLU A 496 -5.62 -49.91 -3.18
CA GLU A 496 -6.58 -50.37 -4.19
C GLU A 496 -6.20 -51.74 -4.76
N THR A 497 -4.89 -52.01 -4.89
CA THR A 497 -4.38 -53.31 -5.33
C THR A 497 -4.42 -54.34 -4.20
N LEU A 498 -3.88 -53.99 -3.03
CA LEU A 498 -3.80 -54.87 -1.87
C LEU A 498 -5.18 -55.30 -1.35
N LYS A 499 -6.18 -54.42 -1.45
CA LYS A 499 -7.55 -54.70 -0.98
C LYS A 499 -8.13 -55.96 -1.61
N GLY A 500 -7.93 -56.13 -2.92
CA GLY A 500 -8.37 -57.34 -3.63
C GLY A 500 -7.45 -58.53 -3.38
N GLN A 501 -6.13 -58.32 -3.40
CA GLN A 501 -5.16 -59.42 -3.21
C GLN A 501 -5.29 -60.09 -1.85
N MET A 502 -5.43 -59.30 -0.79
CA MET A 502 -5.47 -59.78 0.60
C MET A 502 -6.86 -60.30 1.00
N GLY A 503 -7.88 -60.14 0.14
CA GLY A 503 -9.27 -60.52 0.44
C GLY A 503 -9.99 -59.59 1.41
N LEU A 504 -9.57 -58.31 1.52
CA LEU A 504 -10.23 -57.31 2.37
C LEU A 504 -11.65 -56.96 1.90
N ASP A 505 -11.93 -57.17 0.61
CA ASP A 505 -13.26 -56.98 0.02
C ASP A 505 -14.20 -58.18 0.20
N SER A 506 -13.64 -59.36 0.50
CA SER A 506 -14.33 -60.64 0.53
C SER A 506 -14.03 -61.43 1.82
N PRO A 507 -14.29 -60.85 3.01
CA PRO A 507 -13.91 -61.49 4.26
C PRO A 507 -14.82 -62.67 4.62
N GLN A 508 -14.26 -63.65 5.31
CA GLN A 508 -15.00 -64.79 5.86
C GLN A 508 -15.69 -64.38 7.16
N THR A 509 -17.01 -64.52 7.24
CA THR A 509 -17.74 -64.17 8.47
C THR A 509 -17.97 -65.38 9.33
N GLU A 510 -17.67 -65.26 10.61
CA GLU A 510 -17.92 -66.30 11.62
C GLU A 510 -18.69 -65.71 12.81
N THR A 511 -19.44 -66.55 13.52
CA THR A 511 -20.04 -66.19 14.80
C THR A 511 -19.59 -67.19 15.84
N GLY A 512 -18.74 -66.73 16.76
CA GLY A 512 -18.22 -67.52 17.88
C GLY A 512 -19.01 -67.27 19.15
N ARG A 513 -19.26 -68.34 19.91
CA ARG A 513 -19.91 -68.31 21.23
C ARG A 513 -18.95 -68.88 22.26
N PHE A 514 -18.51 -68.08 23.21
CA PHE A 514 -17.47 -68.48 24.17
C PHE A 514 -18.01 -68.49 25.59
N SER A 515 -17.91 -69.62 26.27
CA SER A 515 -18.33 -69.75 27.68
C SER A 515 -17.24 -69.28 28.63
N LEU A 516 -17.57 -68.33 29.52
CA LEU A 516 -16.64 -67.97 30.59
C LEU A 516 -16.50 -69.10 31.61
N ARG A 517 -17.58 -69.81 31.95
CA ARG A 517 -17.53 -70.89 32.94
C ARG A 517 -16.67 -72.07 32.48
N THR A 518 -16.99 -72.68 31.34
CA THR A 518 -16.38 -73.95 30.92
C THR A 518 -15.09 -73.76 30.13
N GLU A 519 -14.98 -72.69 29.34
CA GLU A 519 -13.81 -72.49 28.46
C GLU A 519 -12.74 -71.60 29.10
N LEU A 520 -13.12 -70.46 29.74
CA LEU A 520 -12.15 -69.58 30.42
C LEU A 520 -11.74 -70.11 31.79
N PHE A 521 -12.70 -70.36 32.69
CA PHE A 521 -12.43 -70.76 34.08
C PHE A 521 -12.30 -72.27 34.28
N ARG A 522 -12.59 -73.08 33.26
CA ARG A 522 -12.53 -74.55 33.30
C ARG A 522 -13.38 -75.17 34.43
N VAL A 523 -14.48 -74.52 34.78
CA VAL A 523 -15.46 -75.00 35.75
C VAL A 523 -16.52 -75.83 35.05
N LYS A 524 -16.81 -77.04 35.55
CA LYS A 524 -17.82 -77.93 34.96
C LYS A 524 -19.24 -77.42 35.22
N ILE A 525 -20.18 -77.79 34.34
CA ILE A 525 -21.59 -77.37 34.39
C ILE A 525 -22.32 -77.87 35.65
N ASP A 526 -21.89 -78.97 36.25
CA ASP A 526 -22.45 -79.54 37.49
C ASP A 526 -21.81 -78.99 38.77
N ALA A 527 -20.77 -78.15 38.66
CA ALA A 527 -20.03 -77.58 39.78
C ALA A 527 -20.45 -76.13 40.09
N ASP A 528 -21.74 -75.93 40.41
CA ASP A 528 -22.31 -74.58 40.61
C ASP A 528 -21.67 -73.82 41.78
N ASP A 529 -21.34 -74.50 42.88
CA ASP A 529 -20.70 -73.85 44.03
C ASP A 529 -19.31 -73.28 43.67
N LEU A 530 -18.53 -74.02 42.88
CA LEU A 530 -17.24 -73.54 42.39
C LEU A 530 -17.40 -72.35 41.44
N TRP A 531 -18.44 -72.34 40.61
CA TRP A 531 -18.74 -71.23 39.72
C TRP A 531 -19.10 -69.95 40.50
N ARG A 532 -19.96 -70.08 41.52
CA ARG A 532 -20.32 -68.97 42.41
C ARG A 532 -19.11 -68.41 43.15
N GLU A 533 -18.25 -69.28 43.70
CA GLU A 533 -17.01 -68.87 44.35
C GLU A 533 -16.11 -68.08 43.39
N GLU A 534 -16.03 -68.49 42.13
CA GLU A 534 -15.19 -67.81 41.14
C GLU A 534 -15.73 -66.44 40.78
N LEU A 535 -17.05 -66.28 40.62
CA LEU A 535 -17.67 -64.97 40.42
C LEU A 535 -17.52 -64.05 41.64
N LYS A 536 -17.62 -64.59 42.87
CA LYS A 536 -17.40 -63.83 44.10
C LYS A 536 -15.99 -63.25 44.18
N LYS A 537 -14.96 -63.97 43.70
CA LYS A 537 -13.58 -63.45 43.61
C LYS A 537 -13.43 -62.30 42.62
N LYS A 538 -14.35 -62.17 41.65
CA LYS A 538 -14.35 -61.11 40.63
C LYS A 538 -15.22 -59.91 41.00
N ARG A 539 -15.90 -59.95 42.15
CA ARG A 539 -16.64 -58.82 42.69
C ARG A 539 -15.68 -57.73 43.16
N VAL A 540 -16.02 -56.49 42.85
CA VAL A 540 -15.31 -55.28 43.27
C VAL A 540 -16.33 -54.37 43.96
N ASP A 541 -15.97 -53.85 45.13
CA ASP A 541 -16.86 -53.00 45.93
C ASP A 541 -17.15 -51.65 45.27
N ASN A 542 -16.23 -51.16 44.45
CA ASN A 542 -16.37 -49.88 43.76
C ASN A 542 -15.69 -49.85 42.39
N LEU A 543 -16.49 -49.80 41.32
CA LEU A 543 -16.03 -49.65 39.94
C LEU A 543 -15.29 -48.33 39.70
N TRP A 544 -15.55 -47.29 40.49
CA TRP A 544 -14.77 -46.04 40.42
C TRP A 544 -13.33 -46.20 40.87
N ALA A 545 -12.99 -47.26 41.61
CA ALA A 545 -11.60 -47.55 41.97
C ALA A 545 -10.79 -48.10 40.78
N ILE A 546 -11.46 -48.47 39.68
CA ILE A 546 -10.83 -49.11 38.51
C ILE A 546 -10.42 -48.02 37.49
N PRO A 547 -9.12 -47.83 37.23
CA PRO A 547 -8.64 -46.80 36.30
C PRO A 547 -9.18 -47.00 34.88
N GLU A 548 -9.26 -48.23 34.41
CA GLU A 548 -9.75 -48.59 33.07
C GLU A 548 -11.22 -48.20 32.90
N PHE A 549 -12.06 -48.37 33.93
CA PHE A 549 -13.45 -47.93 33.92
C PHE A 549 -13.54 -46.40 33.73
N ARG A 550 -12.74 -45.62 34.48
CA ARG A 550 -12.74 -44.15 34.36
C ARG A 550 -12.24 -43.68 32.99
N LYS A 551 -11.21 -44.35 32.45
CA LYS A 551 -10.55 -43.95 31.21
C LYS A 551 -11.39 -44.32 29.98
N PHE A 552 -11.86 -45.56 29.92
CA PHE A 552 -12.49 -46.12 28.73
C PHE A 552 -14.00 -46.18 28.79
N CYS A 553 -14.64 -46.28 29.96
CA CYS A 553 -16.11 -46.37 30.03
C CYS A 553 -16.76 -44.99 30.19
N ARG A 554 -17.92 -44.84 29.54
CA ARG A 554 -18.87 -43.76 29.78
C ARG A 554 -19.62 -44.15 31.05
N PRO A 555 -19.54 -43.34 32.11
CA PRO A 555 -20.15 -43.71 33.37
C PRO A 555 -21.68 -43.75 33.22
N PHE A 556 -22.30 -44.71 33.90
CA PHE A 556 -23.76 -44.86 33.95
C PHE A 556 -24.41 -44.02 35.06
N THR A 557 -23.61 -43.49 35.99
CA THR A 557 -24.05 -42.62 37.08
C THR A 557 -22.96 -41.59 37.45
N SER A 558 -23.26 -40.60 38.30
CA SER A 558 -22.26 -39.65 38.83
C SER A 558 -21.40 -40.33 39.91
N GLU A 559 -20.17 -39.85 40.10
CA GLU A 559 -19.30 -40.30 41.20
C GLU A 559 -19.87 -39.88 42.57
N ASP A 560 -20.67 -38.80 42.61
CA ASP A 560 -21.33 -38.30 43.82
C ASP A 560 -22.39 -39.27 44.38
N GLU A 561 -22.90 -40.19 43.56
CA GLU A 561 -23.86 -41.23 43.97
C GLU A 561 -23.19 -42.36 44.77
N GLY A 562 -21.91 -42.23 45.09
CA GLY A 562 -21.17 -43.14 45.95
C GLY A 562 -20.59 -44.36 45.24
N ALA A 563 -20.16 -45.32 46.05
CA ALA A 563 -19.52 -46.54 45.56
C ALA A 563 -20.48 -47.37 44.69
N GLN A 564 -19.99 -47.84 43.55
CA GLN A 564 -20.77 -48.64 42.62
C GLN A 564 -20.19 -50.05 42.55
N PRO A 565 -20.74 -51.05 43.27
CA PRO A 565 -20.22 -52.41 43.23
C PRO A 565 -20.50 -53.06 41.87
N GLY A 566 -19.67 -54.03 41.49
CA GLY A 566 -19.81 -54.76 40.23
C GLY A 566 -18.90 -55.98 40.13
N ILE A 567 -19.00 -56.70 39.01
CA ILE A 567 -18.11 -57.82 38.69
C ILE A 567 -17.17 -57.38 37.56
N VAL A 568 -15.87 -57.66 37.72
CA VAL A 568 -14.85 -57.39 36.71
C VAL A 568 -14.08 -58.66 36.37
N ILE A 569 -14.19 -59.08 35.12
CA ILE A 569 -13.54 -60.28 34.58
C ILE A 569 -12.55 -59.85 33.51
N ASP A 570 -11.27 -60.04 33.82
CA ASP A 570 -10.17 -59.87 32.88
C ASP A 570 -9.82 -61.20 32.23
N PHE A 571 -9.60 -61.18 30.91
CA PHE A 571 -9.14 -62.34 30.16
C PHE A 571 -8.33 -61.92 28.92
N SER A 572 -7.41 -62.77 28.47
CA SER A 572 -6.78 -62.66 27.15
C SER A 572 -7.55 -63.49 26.14
N SER A 573 -7.53 -63.08 24.88
CA SER A 573 -7.95 -63.95 23.78
C SER A 573 -6.75 -64.39 22.94
N ASN A 574 -6.91 -65.48 22.20
CA ASN A 574 -5.85 -66.07 21.39
C ASN A 574 -6.40 -66.72 20.11
N ILE A 575 -5.61 -66.67 19.04
CA ILE A 575 -5.82 -67.36 17.76
C ILE A 575 -4.54 -68.14 17.45
N THR A 576 -4.30 -69.20 18.23
CA THR A 576 -3.16 -70.11 18.03
C THR A 576 -3.71 -71.51 17.82
N PHE A 577 -3.12 -72.23 16.86
CA PHE A 577 -3.53 -73.61 16.58
C PHE A 577 -3.45 -74.49 17.83
N GLY A 578 -4.51 -75.26 18.09
CA GLY A 578 -4.59 -76.19 19.22
C GLY A 578 -4.90 -75.55 20.58
N LEU A 579 -5.14 -74.23 20.63
CA LEU A 579 -5.65 -73.55 21.81
C LEU A 579 -7.10 -73.09 21.59
N ASN A 580 -7.88 -73.00 22.66
CA ASN A 580 -9.20 -72.35 22.63
C ASN A 580 -9.05 -70.82 22.62
N PHE A 581 -10.16 -70.11 22.45
CA PHE A 581 -10.21 -68.64 22.41
C PHE A 581 -9.54 -67.97 23.62
N PHE A 582 -9.55 -68.58 24.80
CA PHE A 582 -8.96 -68.01 26.02
C PHE A 582 -7.49 -68.43 26.24
N GLY A 583 -6.90 -69.22 25.33
CA GLY A 583 -5.50 -69.63 25.37
C GLY A 583 -5.22 -70.95 26.11
N TRP A 584 -6.24 -71.73 26.45
CA TRP A 584 -6.08 -73.07 27.02
C TRP A 584 -5.90 -74.14 25.92
N PRO A 585 -5.27 -75.30 26.21
CA PRO A 585 -5.28 -76.43 25.28
C PRO A 585 -6.71 -76.81 24.89
N LEU A 586 -6.94 -76.97 23.59
CA LEU A 586 -8.26 -77.21 23.01
C LEU A 586 -8.87 -78.51 23.54
N SER A 587 -10.10 -78.44 24.05
CA SER A 587 -10.89 -79.58 24.54
C SER A 587 -12.22 -79.71 23.82
N GLY A 588 -12.94 -80.80 24.07
CA GLY A 588 -14.27 -81.03 23.47
C GLY A 588 -15.28 -79.98 23.96
N GLY A 589 -15.95 -79.32 23.01
CA GLY A 589 -16.91 -78.25 23.30
C GLY A 589 -16.31 -76.85 23.43
N ASP A 590 -14.99 -76.71 23.34
CA ASP A 590 -14.32 -75.41 23.24
C ASP A 590 -14.46 -74.80 21.85
N HIS A 591 -14.39 -73.47 21.78
CA HIS A 591 -14.36 -72.72 20.55
C HIS A 591 -12.98 -72.11 20.31
N ALA A 592 -12.55 -72.09 19.04
CA ALA A 592 -11.29 -71.51 18.60
C ALA A 592 -11.46 -70.88 17.21
N TYR A 593 -10.71 -69.82 16.95
CA TYR A 593 -10.63 -69.20 15.63
C TYR A 593 -9.53 -69.86 14.79
N ASP A 594 -9.69 -69.80 13.47
CA ASP A 594 -8.73 -70.35 12.52
C ASP A 594 -7.48 -69.45 12.36
N PRO A 595 -6.27 -69.92 12.71
CA PRO A 595 -5.04 -69.16 12.57
C PRO A 595 -4.54 -69.03 11.12
N THR A 596 -5.20 -69.67 10.14
CA THR A 596 -4.85 -69.48 8.71
C THR A 596 -5.26 -68.11 8.17
N ASN A 597 -6.13 -67.39 8.89
CA ASN A 597 -6.46 -66.01 8.58
C ASN A 597 -5.48 -65.06 9.27
N PHE A 598 -4.84 -64.16 8.53
CA PHE A 598 -3.87 -63.23 9.14
C PHE A 598 -4.51 -62.29 10.16
N ALA A 599 -5.78 -61.91 9.93
CA ALA A 599 -6.53 -61.03 10.80
C ALA A 599 -7.98 -61.51 10.95
N THR A 600 -8.39 -61.79 12.18
CA THR A 600 -9.80 -61.97 12.55
C THR A 600 -10.27 -60.75 13.32
N LYS A 601 -11.13 -59.94 12.68
CA LYS A 601 -11.58 -58.66 13.22
C LYS A 601 -13.02 -58.73 13.73
N VAL A 602 -13.30 -57.97 14.79
CA VAL A 602 -14.62 -57.86 15.39
C VAL A 602 -15.56 -57.13 14.43
N ARG A 603 -16.73 -57.69 14.15
CA ARG A 603 -17.84 -57.01 13.49
C ARG A 603 -18.78 -56.41 14.52
N SER A 604 -19.17 -57.23 15.48
CA SER A 604 -20.09 -56.87 16.55
C SER A 604 -19.90 -57.83 17.72
N ILE A 605 -20.29 -57.38 18.92
CA ILE A 605 -20.19 -58.18 20.15
C ILE A 605 -21.55 -58.27 20.86
N GLY A 606 -21.70 -59.33 21.65
CA GLY A 606 -22.85 -59.53 22.52
C GLY A 606 -22.46 -60.30 23.78
N VAL A 607 -23.30 -60.20 24.80
CA VAL A 607 -23.18 -60.98 26.04
C VAL A 607 -24.51 -61.61 26.36
N TRP A 608 -24.46 -62.87 26.79
CA TRP A 608 -25.61 -63.63 27.23
C TRP A 608 -25.40 -64.19 28.62
N LEU A 609 -26.43 -64.11 29.45
CA LEU A 609 -26.47 -64.59 30.82
C LEU A 609 -27.42 -65.80 30.86
N GLU A 610 -26.86 -66.99 31.03
CA GLU A 610 -27.63 -68.23 31.14
C GLU A 610 -28.03 -68.46 32.60
N GLY A 611 -29.27 -68.91 32.84
CA GLY A 611 -29.79 -69.10 34.20
C GLY A 611 -30.10 -67.78 34.93
N TYR A 612 -30.29 -66.69 34.20
CA TYR A 612 -30.65 -65.39 34.77
C TYR A 612 -32.10 -65.36 35.25
N ASP A 613 -32.32 -65.06 36.53
CA ASP A 613 -33.66 -64.95 37.12
C ASP A 613 -34.24 -63.54 36.95
N ASN A 614 -34.96 -63.33 35.84
CA ASN A 614 -35.63 -62.07 35.54
C ASN A 614 -36.91 -61.83 36.37
N SER A 615 -37.31 -62.74 37.25
CA SER A 615 -38.39 -62.49 38.22
C SER A 615 -37.91 -61.68 39.43
N LEU A 616 -36.61 -61.80 39.75
CA LEU A 616 -35.95 -61.09 40.86
C LEU A 616 -35.06 -59.95 40.39
N LEU A 617 -34.55 -60.03 39.15
CA LEU A 617 -33.61 -59.09 38.57
C LEU A 617 -34.22 -58.35 37.36
N SER A 618 -33.64 -57.22 37.01
CA SER A 618 -34.04 -56.39 35.86
C SER A 618 -34.03 -57.16 34.54
N GLU A 619 -35.06 -56.98 33.69
CA GLU A 619 -35.17 -57.59 32.35
C GLU A 619 -34.11 -57.07 31.35
N THR A 620 -33.41 -55.99 31.68
CA THR A 620 -32.43 -55.37 30.78
C THR A 620 -31.09 -55.12 31.46
N PRO A 621 -30.34 -56.18 31.82
CA PRO A 621 -29.00 -56.02 32.37
C PRO A 621 -28.07 -55.40 31.33
N ARG A 622 -27.07 -54.64 31.79
CA ARG A 622 -26.13 -53.86 30.98
C ARG A 622 -24.71 -54.21 31.38
N VAL A 623 -23.83 -54.28 30.40
CA VAL A 623 -22.41 -54.64 30.59
C VAL A 623 -21.51 -53.76 29.72
N TYR A 624 -20.23 -53.72 30.07
CA TYR A 624 -19.16 -53.17 29.23
C TYR A 624 -18.20 -54.29 28.87
N LEU A 625 -17.80 -54.36 27.60
CA LEU A 625 -16.67 -55.17 27.16
C LEU A 625 -15.70 -54.22 26.46
N ILE A 626 -14.50 -54.08 27.02
CA ILE A 626 -13.51 -53.13 26.52
C ILE A 626 -12.14 -53.81 26.31
N PRO A 627 -11.46 -53.54 25.18
CA PRO A 627 -10.08 -53.95 25.00
C PRO A 627 -9.18 -52.97 25.78
N THR A 628 -8.41 -53.49 26.73
CA THR A 628 -7.46 -52.70 27.54
C THR A 628 -6.01 -53.08 27.25
N GLY A 629 -5.79 -54.20 26.54
CA GLY A 629 -4.50 -54.65 26.04
C GLY A 629 -4.21 -54.21 24.61
N MET A 630 -3.34 -54.96 23.96
CA MET A 630 -2.89 -54.75 22.58
C MET A 630 -3.57 -55.74 21.65
N ASP A 631 -3.99 -55.23 20.49
CA ASP A 631 -4.55 -56.04 19.41
C ASP A 631 -3.39 -56.81 18.75
N VAL A 632 -3.54 -58.12 18.55
CA VAL A 632 -2.53 -58.97 17.91
C VAL A 632 -3.07 -59.42 16.56
N MET A 633 -2.25 -59.37 15.52
CA MET A 633 -2.59 -59.88 14.19
C MET A 633 -1.37 -60.56 13.60
N LEU A 634 -1.58 -61.63 12.84
CA LEU A 634 -0.51 -62.28 12.10
C LEU A 634 -0.11 -61.41 10.92
N VAL A 635 1.18 -61.41 10.60
CA VAL A 635 1.72 -60.73 9.43
C VAL A 635 1.13 -61.35 8.18
N SER A 636 0.59 -60.52 7.29
CA SER A 636 -0.26 -60.97 6.18
C SER A 636 0.42 -61.89 5.16
N ASP A 637 1.75 -61.82 5.06
CA ASP A 637 2.61 -62.57 4.13
C ASP A 637 3.52 -63.58 4.86
N SER A 638 3.35 -63.78 6.17
CA SER A 638 4.21 -64.68 6.94
C SER A 638 3.76 -66.14 6.81
N VAL A 639 4.72 -67.02 6.46
CA VAL A 639 4.54 -68.47 6.42
C VAL A 639 4.72 -69.10 7.81
N ASP A 640 5.47 -68.42 8.69
CA ASP A 640 5.83 -68.90 10.03
C ASP A 640 4.85 -68.41 11.12
N LEU A 641 3.75 -67.77 10.72
CA LEU A 641 2.75 -67.16 11.60
C LEU A 641 3.35 -66.10 12.53
N ASP A 642 4.24 -65.26 12.00
CA ASP A 642 4.74 -64.10 12.72
C ASP A 642 3.58 -63.18 13.09
N SER A 643 3.65 -62.55 14.27
CA SER A 643 2.62 -61.64 14.75
C SER A 643 3.14 -60.23 15.00
N ARG A 644 2.25 -59.26 14.84
CA ARG A 644 2.46 -57.86 15.20
C ARG A 644 1.42 -57.45 16.23
N GLU A 645 1.85 -56.65 17.18
CA GLU A 645 0.98 -56.13 18.22
C GLU A 645 0.73 -54.63 18.06
N TRP A 646 -0.49 -54.20 18.37
CA TRP A 646 -1.00 -52.88 18.08
C TRP A 646 -1.68 -52.26 19.30
N HIS A 647 -1.18 -51.09 19.71
CA HIS A 647 -1.86 -50.27 20.70
C HIS A 647 -2.93 -49.39 20.02
N VAL A 648 -4.12 -49.96 19.84
CA VAL A 648 -5.22 -49.29 19.14
C VAL A 648 -6.10 -48.53 20.14
N VAL A 649 -6.46 -47.28 19.82
CA VAL A 649 -7.32 -46.42 20.66
C VAL A 649 -8.48 -45.90 19.82
N ASP A 650 -9.71 -46.00 20.34
CA ASP A 650 -10.88 -45.37 19.72
C ASP A 650 -10.84 -43.86 20.00
N GLN A 651 -10.60 -43.07 18.96
CA GLN A 651 -10.43 -41.63 19.05
C GLN A 651 -11.50 -40.89 18.24
N ARG A 652 -11.92 -39.73 18.74
CA ARG A 652 -12.68 -38.77 17.95
C ARG A 652 -11.73 -38.06 17.01
N LEU A 653 -11.73 -38.48 15.76
CA LEU A 653 -11.18 -37.71 14.66
C LEU A 653 -12.16 -36.57 14.35
N PRO A 654 -11.74 -35.31 14.51
CA PRO A 654 -12.59 -34.20 14.14
C PRO A 654 -12.91 -34.21 12.65
N VAL A 655 -13.94 -33.48 12.26
CA VAL A 655 -14.31 -33.28 10.86
C VAL A 655 -13.56 -32.03 10.37
N PRO A 656 -12.78 -32.12 9.29
CA PRO A 656 -12.19 -30.93 8.68
C PRO A 656 -13.31 -30.09 8.07
N LEU A 657 -13.47 -28.86 8.53
CA LEU A 657 -14.48 -27.93 8.04
C LEU A 657 -13.97 -27.22 6.78
N PRO A 658 -14.83 -26.99 5.77
CA PRO A 658 -14.41 -26.35 4.54
C PRO A 658 -14.00 -24.90 4.77
N VAL A 659 -12.84 -24.52 4.23
CA VAL A 659 -12.34 -23.14 4.31
C VAL A 659 -13.14 -22.23 3.38
N ARG A 660 -13.60 -21.09 3.90
CA ARG A 660 -14.32 -20.06 3.14
C ARG A 660 -13.49 -18.79 3.02
N ASN A 661 -13.74 -17.98 1.98
CA ASN A 661 -13.06 -16.69 1.80
C ASN A 661 -13.15 -15.76 3.02
N ALA A 662 -14.30 -15.74 3.71
CA ALA A 662 -14.48 -14.95 4.93
C ALA A 662 -13.49 -15.35 6.05
N ASN A 663 -13.19 -16.64 6.17
CA ASN A 663 -12.25 -17.16 7.16
C ASN A 663 -10.82 -16.68 6.87
N MET A 664 -10.46 -16.63 5.59
CA MET A 664 -9.11 -16.28 5.15
C MET A 664 -8.78 -14.81 5.43
N ASN A 665 -9.80 -13.94 5.33
CA ASN A 665 -9.70 -12.52 5.62
C ASN A 665 -9.86 -12.18 7.12
N ASN A 666 -10.27 -13.13 7.95
CA ASN A 666 -10.44 -12.92 9.39
C ASN A 666 -9.07 -13.08 10.11
N PRO A 667 -8.55 -12.06 10.80
CA PRO A 667 -7.29 -12.18 11.55
C PRO A 667 -7.35 -13.14 12.74
N ASP A 668 -8.53 -13.33 13.35
CA ASP A 668 -8.70 -14.18 14.52
C ASP A 668 -8.91 -15.66 14.15
N TRP A 669 -9.01 -15.98 12.87
CA TRP A 669 -9.25 -17.33 12.41
C TRP A 669 -7.95 -18.15 12.35
N ILE A 670 -7.88 -19.19 13.18
CA ILE A 670 -6.74 -20.09 13.31
C ILE A 670 -7.11 -21.45 12.68
N PRO A 671 -6.55 -21.82 11.52
CA PRO A 671 -6.91 -23.05 10.82
C PRO A 671 -6.84 -24.30 11.70
N ALA A 672 -5.79 -24.46 12.51
CA ALA A 672 -5.62 -25.66 13.33
C ALA A 672 -6.69 -25.85 14.44
N LEU A 673 -7.44 -24.79 14.78
CA LEU A 673 -8.47 -24.80 15.83
C LEU A 673 -9.88 -24.66 15.23
N ASP A 674 -10.05 -23.71 14.30
CA ASP A 674 -11.35 -23.32 13.78
C ASP A 674 -11.76 -24.10 12.53
N SER A 675 -10.85 -24.88 11.92
CA SER A 675 -11.19 -25.80 10.83
C SER A 675 -11.46 -27.23 11.30
N VAL A 676 -11.59 -27.46 12.61
CA VAL A 676 -11.89 -28.76 13.21
C VAL A 676 -12.99 -28.65 14.26
N ASP A 677 -13.88 -29.64 14.35
CA ASP A 677 -15.02 -29.64 15.27
C ASP A 677 -14.69 -30.16 16.70
N GLY A 678 -13.43 -30.07 17.13
CA GLY A 678 -12.99 -30.46 18.46
C GLY A 678 -11.53 -30.92 18.56
N PRO A 679 -11.10 -31.40 19.75
CA PRO A 679 -9.73 -31.85 19.98
C PRO A 679 -9.41 -33.16 19.24
N MET A 680 -8.23 -33.20 18.59
CA MET A 680 -7.78 -34.28 17.69
C MET A 680 -7.59 -35.66 18.36
N MET A 681 -7.35 -35.72 19.68
CA MET A 681 -6.90 -36.94 20.38
C MET A 681 -7.81 -37.33 21.54
N LYS A 682 -9.09 -36.95 21.50
CA LYS A 682 -10.03 -37.32 22.56
C LYS A 682 -10.44 -38.78 22.41
N ILE A 683 -10.14 -39.60 23.43
CA ILE A 683 -10.60 -40.98 23.52
C ILE A 683 -12.13 -40.98 23.56
N LYS A 684 -12.76 -41.77 22.68
CA LYS A 684 -14.20 -42.02 22.78
C LYS A 684 -14.42 -43.12 23.82
N LYS A 685 -15.30 -42.85 24.78
CA LYS A 685 -15.59 -43.77 25.89
C LYS A 685 -16.68 -44.80 25.56
N PHE A 686 -16.39 -46.08 25.78
CA PHE A 686 -17.24 -47.24 26.11
C PHE A 686 -18.67 -46.93 26.53
N SER A 687 -19.72 -47.12 25.71
CA SER A 687 -21.09 -47.16 26.25
C SER A 687 -21.40 -48.57 26.75
N SER A 688 -22.19 -48.69 27.81
CA SER A 688 -22.72 -50.00 28.21
C SER A 688 -23.74 -50.48 27.18
N PHE A 689 -23.71 -51.75 26.84
CA PHE A 689 -24.71 -52.37 25.96
C PHE A 689 -25.52 -53.43 26.73
N ARG A 690 -26.64 -53.87 26.14
CA ARG A 690 -27.54 -54.84 26.78
C ARG A 690 -26.91 -56.23 26.79
N ALA A 691 -26.86 -56.86 27.95
CA ALA A 691 -26.71 -58.29 28.06
C ALA A 691 -28.09 -58.94 27.94
N TYR A 692 -28.18 -59.99 27.15
CA TYR A 692 -29.42 -60.75 26.97
C TYR A 692 -29.42 -61.98 27.87
N HIS A 693 -30.59 -62.60 28.05
CA HIS A 693 -30.75 -63.75 28.92
C HIS A 693 -31.86 -64.68 28.43
N ASP A 694 -31.83 -65.93 28.90
CA ASP A 694 -32.94 -66.89 28.79
C ASP A 694 -33.11 -67.74 30.05
N SER A 695 -34.29 -68.35 30.14
CA SER A 695 -34.54 -69.57 30.92
C SER A 695 -34.31 -70.84 30.06
N GLY A 696 -33.26 -70.85 29.21
CA GLY A 696 -32.80 -72.05 28.50
C GLY A 696 -33.08 -72.20 26.99
N TYR A 697 -33.59 -71.19 26.28
CA TYR A 697 -33.59 -71.20 24.80
C TYR A 697 -33.13 -69.86 24.21
N PHE A 698 -31.98 -69.91 23.55
CA PHE A 698 -31.29 -68.77 22.95
C PHE A 698 -31.79 -68.52 21.52
N ASN A 699 -32.12 -67.26 21.20
CA ASN A 699 -32.38 -66.82 19.82
C ASN A 699 -31.49 -65.62 19.45
N ALA A 700 -30.53 -65.84 18.54
CA ALA A 700 -29.61 -64.80 18.04
C ALA A 700 -30.34 -63.64 17.35
N ASP A 701 -31.50 -63.89 16.74
CA ASP A 701 -32.30 -62.86 16.06
C ASP A 701 -32.94 -61.87 17.04
N GLN A 702 -32.96 -62.20 18.34
CA GLN A 702 -33.49 -61.35 19.40
C GLN A 702 -32.40 -60.46 20.03
N MET A 703 -31.12 -60.69 19.69
CA MET A 703 -30.01 -59.88 20.19
C MET A 703 -29.74 -58.65 19.33
N SER A 704 -29.62 -57.48 19.96
CA SER A 704 -28.96 -56.32 19.39
C SER A 704 -27.46 -56.39 19.73
N PHE A 705 -26.60 -56.46 18.72
CA PHE A 705 -25.15 -56.47 18.91
C PHE A 705 -24.57 -55.06 18.97
N GLU A 706 -23.52 -54.89 19.78
CA GLU A 706 -22.76 -53.64 19.88
C GLU A 706 -21.65 -53.64 18.81
N SER A 707 -21.65 -52.63 17.95
CA SER A 707 -20.74 -52.54 16.79
C SER A 707 -19.56 -51.59 17.01
N ARG A 708 -19.46 -50.97 18.18
CA ARG A 708 -18.45 -49.94 18.44
C ARG A 708 -17.01 -50.45 18.53
N LEU A 709 -16.79 -51.76 18.55
CA LEU A 709 -15.48 -52.41 18.43
C LEU A 709 -15.15 -52.85 16.99
N VAL A 710 -15.93 -52.43 15.99
CA VAL A 710 -15.75 -52.89 14.61
C VAL A 710 -14.31 -52.64 14.09
N GLY A 711 -13.69 -53.67 13.53
CA GLY A 711 -12.33 -53.62 12.98
C GLY A 711 -11.20 -53.80 13.99
N ARG A 712 -11.50 -53.91 15.29
CA ARG A 712 -10.53 -54.36 16.30
C ARG A 712 -10.15 -55.82 16.07
N SER A 713 -8.91 -56.18 16.37
CA SER A 713 -8.55 -57.60 16.37
C SER A 713 -9.29 -58.31 17.50
N VAL A 714 -9.82 -59.50 17.19
CA VAL A 714 -10.42 -60.38 18.17
C VAL A 714 -9.34 -60.97 19.08
N TRP A 715 -8.13 -61.15 18.56
CA TRP A 715 -6.96 -61.50 19.36
C TRP A 715 -6.45 -60.25 20.06
N ASN A 716 -6.59 -60.20 21.39
CA ASN A 716 -6.14 -59.09 22.21
C ASN A 716 -5.52 -59.62 23.50
N THR A 717 -4.43 -58.98 23.94
CA THR A 717 -3.69 -59.40 25.12
C THR A 717 -4.48 -59.21 26.43
N ARG A 718 -5.50 -58.33 26.45
CA ARG A 718 -6.38 -58.13 27.61
C ARG A 718 -7.72 -57.50 27.24
N TRP A 719 -8.78 -58.29 27.38
CA TRP A 719 -10.17 -57.85 27.47
C TRP A 719 -10.58 -57.67 28.93
N MET A 720 -11.46 -56.70 29.17
CA MET A 720 -12.09 -56.48 30.47
C MET A 720 -13.62 -56.42 30.28
N LEU A 721 -14.31 -57.39 30.88
CA LEU A 721 -15.76 -57.41 31.02
C LEU A 721 -16.15 -56.82 32.37
N ILE A 722 -16.98 -55.78 32.35
CA ILE A 722 -17.50 -55.12 33.55
C ILE A 722 -19.02 -55.28 33.57
N ILE A 723 -19.53 -55.83 34.66
CA ILE A 723 -20.96 -56.02 34.92
C ILE A 723 -21.32 -55.17 36.16
N PRO A 724 -21.91 -53.99 35.99
CA PRO A 724 -22.28 -53.12 37.11
C PRO A 724 -23.45 -53.69 37.91
N GLY A 725 -23.35 -53.70 39.25
CA GLY A 725 -24.43 -54.21 40.12
C GLY A 725 -25.72 -53.40 40.02
N GLY A 726 -25.61 -52.09 39.82
CA GLY A 726 -26.75 -51.20 39.61
C GLY A 726 -27.58 -51.49 38.35
N THR A 727 -27.15 -52.42 37.48
CA THR A 727 -27.97 -52.85 36.35
C THR A 727 -29.02 -53.91 36.71
N PHE A 728 -28.83 -54.61 37.83
CA PHE A 728 -29.62 -55.79 38.19
C PHE A 728 -30.80 -55.43 39.09
N HIS A 729 -30.59 -54.59 40.08
CA HIS A 729 -31.60 -54.21 41.07
C HIS A 729 -31.25 -52.83 41.68
N PHE A 730 -32.22 -52.16 42.31
CA PHE A 730 -32.00 -50.87 42.99
C PHE A 730 -30.98 -50.99 44.13
N ASP A 731 -31.14 -52.03 44.97
CA ASP A 731 -30.10 -52.48 45.88
C ASP A 731 -29.06 -53.29 45.09
N MET A 732 -27.88 -52.69 44.91
CA MET A 732 -26.83 -53.20 44.04
C MET A 732 -26.17 -54.46 44.60
N ASP A 733 -26.04 -54.56 45.92
CA ASP A 733 -25.44 -55.73 46.57
C ASP A 733 -26.39 -56.92 46.52
N TYR A 734 -27.68 -56.69 46.80
CA TYR A 734 -28.72 -57.72 46.61
C TYR A 734 -28.77 -58.20 45.15
N GLY A 735 -28.71 -57.28 44.19
CA GLY A 735 -28.74 -57.61 42.76
C GLY A 735 -27.52 -58.44 42.34
N LEU A 736 -26.33 -58.12 42.83
CA LEU A 736 -25.11 -58.88 42.56
C LEU A 736 -25.13 -60.27 43.20
N ASP A 737 -25.52 -60.38 44.47
CA ASP A 737 -25.59 -61.66 45.17
C ASP A 737 -26.62 -62.59 44.50
N THR A 738 -27.81 -62.07 44.19
CA THR A 738 -28.87 -62.81 43.49
C THR A 738 -28.44 -63.22 42.08
N PHE A 739 -27.69 -62.36 41.37
CA PHE A 739 -27.14 -62.71 40.06
C PHE A 739 -26.12 -63.85 40.17
N ILE A 740 -25.15 -63.74 41.09
CA ILE A 740 -24.11 -64.73 41.32
C ILE A 740 -24.72 -66.09 41.68
N ASP A 741 -25.74 -66.11 42.55
CA ASP A 741 -26.32 -67.36 43.04
C ASP A 741 -27.12 -68.12 41.96
N ASN A 742 -27.66 -67.42 40.96
CA ASN A 742 -28.53 -68.02 39.93
C ASN A 742 -27.85 -68.23 38.57
N VAL A 743 -26.91 -67.35 38.17
CA VAL A 743 -26.30 -67.43 36.83
C VAL A 743 -25.53 -68.74 36.64
N THR A 744 -25.91 -69.51 35.64
CA THR A 744 -25.27 -70.80 35.34
C THR A 744 -24.08 -70.64 34.40
N ASP A 745 -24.08 -69.63 33.52
CA ASP A 745 -22.94 -69.28 32.67
C ASP A 745 -23.04 -67.84 32.13
N ILE A 746 -21.90 -67.26 31.78
CA ILE A 746 -21.79 -65.99 31.04
C ILE A 746 -21.15 -66.30 29.70
N LYS A 747 -21.85 -66.01 28.60
CA LYS A 747 -21.40 -66.32 27.25
C LYS A 747 -21.13 -65.07 26.45
N LEU A 748 -19.95 -65.01 25.85
CA LEU A 748 -19.56 -63.95 24.94
C LEU A 748 -19.90 -64.34 23.50
N PHE A 749 -20.41 -63.37 22.75
CA PHE A 749 -20.70 -63.53 21.33
C PHE A 749 -19.83 -62.56 20.56
N PHE A 750 -19.04 -63.10 19.63
CA PHE A 750 -18.27 -62.32 18.69
C PHE A 750 -18.74 -62.69 17.29
N GLN A 751 -19.37 -61.73 16.62
CA GLN A 751 -19.52 -61.79 15.19
C GLN A 751 -18.25 -61.19 14.60
N THR A 752 -17.56 -61.94 13.75
CA THR A 752 -16.25 -61.58 13.23
C THR A 752 -16.25 -61.58 11.72
N TYR A 753 -15.23 -60.93 11.16
CA TYR A 753 -14.87 -61.07 9.77
C TYR A 753 -13.36 -61.31 9.70
N ALA A 754 -12.99 -62.46 9.17
CA ALA A 754 -11.62 -62.93 9.05
C ALA A 754 -11.13 -62.71 7.62
N ILE A 755 -9.85 -62.40 7.50
CA ILE A 755 -9.19 -62.06 6.25
C ILE A 755 -8.00 -63.01 6.09
N SER A 756 -7.94 -63.69 4.94
CA SER A 756 -6.96 -64.74 4.69
C SER A 756 -5.53 -64.19 4.60
N GLY A 757 -5.34 -63.07 3.88
CA GLY A 757 -4.01 -62.53 3.60
C GLY A 757 -3.58 -62.82 2.17
N ASN A 758 -2.28 -62.65 1.89
CA ASN A 758 -1.70 -62.83 0.56
C ASN A 758 -1.05 -64.20 0.37
#